data_AF-A0A103E0E4-F1
#
_entry.id   AF-A0A103E0E4-F1
#
_cell.length_a   1.000
_cell.length_b   1.000
_cell.length_c   1.000
_cell.angle_alpha   90.00
_cell.angle_beta   90.00
_cell.angle_gamma   90.00
#
_symmetry.space_group_name_H-M   'P 1'
#
loop_
_entity.id
_entity.type
_entity.pdbx_description
1 polymer ?
#
loop_
_entity_poly.entity_id
_entity_poly.type
_entity_poly.pdbx_seq_one_letter_code
_entity_poly.pdbx_strand_id
1 'polypeptide(L)'
;MARITESEVLSAYRAILKRDPESREVIDYWTGSRFPLERLLEHLVNSAEFAMSFTPMPATAVSDFRQHNNRFYTIPQDLRRTDSKLGRVLLQGSCLMEAWIPALRKHGIETPIDLVLFASDMPDTLPHPFDAYSFHIAQIPLRGVLLEGSYAEWLRAPYSDEQATDRLLNEACEIVDFWIERILRWAREIPTFVVNYMTPQYNVNGRHFHRSDATSNLYLMEQINRHIERRVFEHPNLYLMDMNHLASIYGRRFIQDDSIWHYAHGGFIGDHDFTLDQDRIVRVPAPSAHYSHQVGEFICGLWLEAEAMYRSLRSIDSVKMVCVDLDDTLWRGVLAEADNPDYQSAVEGWPLGIAEALLSLRRRGVILALVSKNDLERIKAIWPRVFQRRLLLEDFAILKVSWNNKVQSINEAMQEANLLPRNVIFVDDNPRERETVEEAIPDLRVVHASHYYWKRILMWSAETQGVTITAESTRRTEMIKSQIQRETERKTLSREEFLARLNLKAAFGRITGQSDPRFPRTLELLNKTNQFNTTGRRWSTQELDDICSSGLVLVGEVADRHAEYGLVVIGIASAQRIEQVVMSCRVVGLDVEIAMVSLLTEALLRDNAAAVAVSKHTDANLLSRDLFEKCGWSVDGDLWRTTRAVPLPAHVEVAYPGAIA
;
A
#
# COMPACT_ATOMS: atom_id res chain seq x y z
N MET A 1 -23.22 -17.90 60.48
CA MET A 1 -22.31 -17.28 59.50
C MET A 1 -23.03 -16.10 58.87
N ALA A 2 -22.40 -14.93 58.87
CA ALA A 2 -22.93 -13.77 58.16
C ALA A 2 -23.03 -14.12 56.66
N ARG A 3 -24.13 -13.75 56.01
CA ARG A 3 -24.28 -13.93 54.57
C ARG A 3 -23.51 -12.83 53.86
N ILE A 4 -22.85 -13.19 52.77
CA ILE A 4 -22.17 -12.23 51.90
C ILE A 4 -23.22 -11.25 51.36
N THR A 5 -22.97 -9.97 51.52
CA THR A 5 -23.79 -8.89 50.98
C THR A 5 -23.38 -8.56 49.55
N GLU A 6 -24.30 -7.98 48.78
CA GLU A 6 -24.01 -7.52 47.43
C GLU A 6 -22.84 -6.51 47.39
N SER A 7 -22.76 -5.63 48.39
CA SER A 7 -21.67 -4.66 48.52
C SER A 7 -20.31 -5.35 48.70
N GLU A 8 -20.26 -6.46 49.44
CA GLU A 8 -19.04 -7.25 49.64
C GLU A 8 -18.64 -7.98 48.36
N VAL A 9 -19.59 -8.51 47.58
CA VAL A 9 -19.30 -9.12 46.26
C VAL A 9 -18.70 -8.10 45.31
N LEU A 10 -19.34 -6.94 45.16
CA LEU A 10 -18.86 -5.86 44.30
C LEU A 10 -17.48 -5.36 44.74
N SER A 11 -17.27 -5.19 46.05
CA SER A 11 -16.00 -4.72 46.60
C SER A 11 -14.88 -5.75 46.38
N ALA A 12 -15.16 -7.04 46.55
CA ALA A 12 -14.19 -8.11 46.30
C ALA A 12 -13.77 -8.17 44.82
N TYR A 13 -14.73 -8.13 43.89
CA TYR A 13 -14.45 -8.09 42.45
C TYR A 13 -13.64 -6.86 42.04
N ARG A 14 -14.03 -5.67 42.51
CA ARG A 14 -13.29 -4.43 42.22
C ARG A 14 -11.89 -4.41 42.82
N ALA A 15 -11.72 -4.94 44.03
CA ALA A 15 -10.43 -4.98 44.70
C ALA A 15 -9.45 -5.93 44.00
N ILE A 16 -9.93 -7.15 43.68
CA ILE A 16 -9.12 -8.28 43.21
C ILE A 16 -8.98 -8.29 41.69
N LEU A 17 -10.08 -8.13 40.94
CA LEU A 17 -10.13 -8.24 39.47
C LEU A 17 -10.27 -6.89 38.74
N LYS A 18 -10.37 -5.76 39.47
CA LYS A 18 -10.49 -4.40 38.92
C LYS A 18 -11.71 -4.16 38.02
N ARG A 19 -12.79 -4.92 38.22
CA ARG A 19 -14.07 -4.78 37.49
C ARG A 19 -15.26 -5.17 38.36
N ASP A 20 -16.46 -4.96 37.84
CA ASP A 20 -17.69 -5.52 38.42
C ASP A 20 -17.93 -6.98 37.96
N PRO A 21 -18.72 -7.78 38.71
CA PRO A 21 -19.17 -9.11 38.29
C PRO A 21 -19.90 -9.07 36.94
N GLU A 22 -19.76 -10.12 36.14
CA GLU A 22 -20.21 -10.13 34.73
C GLU A 22 -21.73 -10.09 34.56
N SER A 23 -22.45 -10.54 35.58
CA SER A 23 -23.91 -10.57 35.56
C SER A 23 -24.50 -10.50 36.97
N ARG A 24 -25.79 -10.18 37.03
CA ARG A 24 -26.57 -10.23 38.27
C ARG A 24 -26.62 -11.64 38.87
N GLU A 25 -26.60 -12.66 38.01
CA GLU A 25 -26.62 -14.08 38.42
C GLU A 25 -25.40 -14.45 39.27
N VAL A 26 -24.23 -13.86 38.98
CA VAL A 26 -23.01 -14.06 39.78
C VAL A 26 -23.18 -13.42 41.17
N ILE A 27 -23.76 -12.23 41.24
CA ILE A 27 -24.05 -11.55 42.51
C ILE A 27 -25.06 -12.38 43.33
N ASP A 28 -26.13 -12.85 42.68
CA ASP A 28 -27.19 -13.64 43.32
C ASP A 28 -26.67 -15.01 43.77
N TYR A 29 -25.74 -15.62 43.03
CA TYR A 29 -25.06 -16.85 43.43
C TYR A 29 -24.31 -16.69 44.75
N TRP A 30 -23.46 -15.66 44.86
CA TRP A 30 -22.63 -15.45 46.05
C TRP A 30 -23.45 -14.99 47.26
N THR A 31 -24.41 -14.07 47.05
CA THR A 31 -25.30 -13.56 48.12
C THR A 31 -26.35 -14.60 48.56
N GLY A 32 -26.77 -15.48 47.66
CA GLY A 32 -27.67 -16.61 47.93
C GLY A 32 -26.97 -17.83 48.53
N SER A 33 -25.64 -17.93 48.42
CA SER A 33 -24.85 -19.01 49.00
C SER A 33 -24.74 -18.91 50.53
N ARG A 34 -24.46 -20.05 51.19
CA ARG A 34 -24.06 -20.06 52.62
C ARG A 34 -22.54 -19.96 52.79
N PHE A 35 -21.81 -19.59 51.75
CA PHE A 35 -20.36 -19.50 51.82
C PHE A 35 -19.92 -18.27 52.60
N PRO A 36 -18.80 -18.35 53.34
CA PRO A 36 -18.22 -17.20 54.01
C PRO A 36 -17.43 -16.35 52.99
N LEU A 37 -17.20 -15.06 53.30
CA LEU A 37 -16.54 -14.11 52.40
C LEU A 37 -15.15 -14.59 51.96
N GLU A 38 -14.44 -15.28 52.84
CA GLU A 38 -13.12 -15.87 52.59
C GLU A 38 -13.14 -16.79 51.37
N ARG A 39 -14.22 -17.56 51.17
CA ARG A 39 -14.34 -18.47 50.02
C ARG A 39 -14.55 -17.74 48.70
N LEU A 40 -15.22 -16.58 48.73
CA LEU A 40 -15.30 -15.69 47.57
C LEU A 40 -13.92 -15.11 47.26
N LEU A 41 -13.20 -14.62 48.27
CA LEU A 41 -11.85 -14.07 48.09
C LEU A 41 -10.88 -15.13 47.55
N GLU A 42 -10.89 -16.35 48.11
CA GLU A 42 -10.10 -17.49 47.62
C GLU A 42 -10.47 -17.85 46.18
N HIS A 43 -11.76 -17.85 45.82
CA HIS A 43 -12.18 -18.12 44.45
C HIS A 43 -11.65 -17.08 43.47
N LEU A 44 -11.70 -15.80 43.83
CA LEU A 44 -11.22 -14.71 42.97
C LEU A 44 -9.69 -14.71 42.87
N VAL A 45 -8.96 -14.88 43.97
CA VAL A 45 -7.49 -14.93 43.99
C VAL A 45 -6.94 -16.15 43.25
N ASN A 46 -7.65 -17.29 43.27
CA ASN A 46 -7.25 -18.48 42.53
C ASN A 46 -7.82 -18.52 41.10
N SER A 47 -8.52 -17.47 40.66
CA SER A 47 -9.04 -17.41 39.28
C SER A 47 -7.89 -17.22 38.28
N ALA A 48 -8.05 -17.80 37.09
CA ALA A 48 -7.11 -17.58 35.98
C ALA A 48 -6.98 -16.09 35.65
N GLU A 49 -8.07 -15.33 35.78
CA GLU A 49 -8.11 -13.89 35.57
C GLU A 49 -7.20 -13.15 36.56
N PHE A 50 -7.25 -13.48 37.85
CA PHE A 50 -6.34 -12.90 38.85
C PHE A 50 -4.89 -13.28 38.55
N ALA A 51 -4.60 -14.54 38.20
CA ALA A 51 -3.24 -14.96 37.84
C ALA A 51 -2.68 -14.16 36.63
N MET A 52 -3.53 -13.84 35.65
CA MET A 52 -3.15 -12.99 34.51
C MET A 52 -2.91 -11.53 34.91
N SER A 53 -3.59 -11.02 35.94
CA SER A 53 -3.44 -9.62 36.40
C SER A 53 -2.07 -9.31 37.05
N PHE A 54 -1.31 -10.32 37.47
CA PHE A 54 0.04 -10.17 38.06
C PHE A 54 1.16 -10.64 37.13
N THR A 55 0.85 -11.06 35.90
CA THR A 55 1.90 -11.42 34.95
C THR A 55 2.42 -10.13 34.33
N PRO A 56 3.63 -9.64 34.69
CA PRO A 56 4.18 -8.46 34.04
C PRO A 56 4.23 -8.73 32.53
N MET A 57 3.76 -7.77 31.73
CA MET A 57 3.86 -7.90 30.28
C MET A 57 5.32 -8.21 29.92
N PRO A 58 5.58 -9.24 29.11
CA PRO A 58 6.92 -9.53 28.65
C PRO A 58 7.56 -8.28 28.05
N ALA A 59 8.87 -8.09 28.21
CA ALA A 59 9.57 -6.94 27.66
C ALA A 59 9.33 -6.79 26.15
N THR A 60 9.23 -7.91 25.43
CA THR A 60 8.87 -7.97 24.01
C THR A 60 7.47 -7.38 23.75
N ALA A 61 6.47 -7.72 24.56
CA ALA A 61 5.11 -7.18 24.42
C ALA A 61 5.05 -5.66 24.66
N VAL A 62 5.85 -5.14 25.60
CA VAL A 62 5.97 -3.69 25.85
C VAL A 62 6.67 -2.99 24.69
N SER A 63 7.72 -3.60 24.13
CA SER A 63 8.43 -3.08 22.97
C SER A 63 7.52 -3.01 21.75
N ASP A 64 6.86 -4.11 21.40
CA ASP A 64 5.90 -4.18 20.30
C ASP A 64 4.78 -3.15 20.49
N PHE A 65 4.25 -3.01 21.71
CA PHE A 65 3.24 -2.01 21.99
C PHE A 65 3.72 -0.59 21.65
N ARG A 66 4.92 -0.21 22.08
CA ARG A 66 5.46 1.13 21.81
C ARG A 66 5.76 1.35 20.33
N GLN A 67 6.24 0.31 19.64
CA GLN A 67 6.55 0.36 18.22
C GLN A 67 5.29 0.53 17.38
N HIS A 68 4.19 -0.15 17.73
CA HIS A 68 3.01 -0.19 16.87
C HIS A 68 1.80 0.61 17.35
N ASN A 69 1.75 1.08 18.59
CA ASN A 69 0.56 1.78 19.11
C ASN A 69 0.74 3.29 19.36
N ASN A 70 1.91 3.84 19.04
CA ASN A 70 2.19 5.28 19.13
C ASN A 70 2.29 5.90 17.72
N ARG A 71 3.25 6.79 17.47
CA ARG A 71 3.45 7.51 16.20
C ARG A 71 3.47 6.66 14.91
N PHE A 72 3.77 5.37 14.99
CA PHE A 72 3.80 4.46 13.82
C PHE A 72 2.54 3.59 13.69
N TYR A 73 1.46 3.93 14.40
CA TYR A 73 0.21 3.16 14.38
C TYR A 73 -0.34 3.01 12.97
N THR A 74 -0.44 4.11 12.22
CA THR A 74 -0.96 4.10 10.85
C THR A 74 0.03 3.54 9.83
N ILE A 75 1.32 3.46 10.19
CA ILE A 75 2.42 3.15 9.25
C ILE A 75 3.50 2.33 9.97
N PRO A 76 3.26 1.03 10.15
CA PRO A 76 4.24 0.12 10.72
C PRO A 76 5.57 0.21 9.96
N GLN A 77 6.69 0.15 10.69
CA GLN A 77 8.04 0.28 10.13
C GLN A 77 8.77 -1.06 10.02
N ASP A 78 8.11 -2.16 10.39
CA ASP A 78 8.66 -3.51 10.48
C ASP A 78 9.24 -4.03 9.17
N LEU A 79 8.72 -3.52 8.05
CA LEU A 79 9.16 -3.90 6.71
C LEU A 79 10.15 -2.89 6.11
N ARG A 80 10.42 -1.77 6.77
CA ARG A 80 11.34 -0.75 6.26
C ARG A 80 12.77 -1.25 6.34
N ARG A 81 13.52 -1.17 5.24
CA ARG A 81 14.96 -1.49 5.18
C ARG A 81 15.77 -0.30 4.69
N THR A 82 15.22 0.46 3.75
CA THR A 82 15.84 1.62 3.12
C THR A 82 15.24 2.91 3.66
N ASP A 83 16.09 3.86 4.04
CA ASP A 83 15.64 5.20 4.41
C ASP A 83 15.10 5.96 3.19
N SER A 84 14.02 6.72 3.38
CA SER A 84 13.35 7.46 2.32
C SER A 84 14.22 8.60 1.75
N LYS A 85 15.21 9.10 2.54
CA LYS A 85 16.12 10.20 2.19
C LYS A 85 15.38 11.37 1.53
N LEU A 86 14.40 11.92 2.25
CA LEU A 86 13.61 13.04 1.75
C LEU A 86 14.52 14.25 1.49
N GLY A 87 14.38 14.84 0.31
CA GLY A 87 14.93 16.14 -0.02
C GLY A 87 14.12 17.23 0.65
N ARG A 88 13.76 18.27 -0.10
CA ARG A 88 12.88 19.33 0.42
C ARG A 88 11.41 18.92 0.34
N VAL A 89 10.61 19.40 1.27
CA VAL A 89 9.15 19.27 1.21
C VAL A 89 8.52 20.65 1.11
N LEU A 90 7.59 20.80 0.16
CA LEU A 90 6.79 22.01 0.05
C LEU A 90 5.51 21.81 0.88
N LEU A 91 5.26 22.68 1.84
CA LEU A 91 3.96 22.79 2.51
C LEU A 91 3.22 24.01 1.95
N GLN A 92 1.97 23.81 1.54
CA GLN A 92 1.11 24.87 1.06
C GLN A 92 -0.19 24.91 1.87
N GLY A 93 -0.50 26.06 2.45
CA GLY A 93 -1.63 26.16 3.38
C GLY A 93 -1.89 27.56 3.90
N SER A 94 -2.46 27.63 5.10
CA SER A 94 -2.59 28.87 5.89
C SER A 94 -1.87 28.70 7.24
N CYS A 95 -2.28 29.46 8.26
CA CYS A 95 -1.81 29.34 9.64
C CYS A 95 -1.75 27.89 10.18
N LEU A 96 -2.64 26.99 9.73
CA LEU A 96 -2.60 25.58 10.10
C LEU A 96 -1.27 24.92 9.68
N MET A 97 -0.82 25.11 8.44
CA MET A 97 0.43 24.50 7.95
C MET A 97 1.66 25.13 8.61
N GLU A 98 1.59 26.39 9.02
CA GLU A 98 2.67 27.03 9.79
C GLU A 98 2.87 26.33 11.14
N ALA A 99 1.78 25.94 11.81
CA ALA A 99 1.83 25.22 13.08
C ALA A 99 2.43 23.81 12.96
N TRP A 100 2.52 23.23 11.75
CA TRP A 100 3.15 21.92 11.56
C TRP A 100 4.64 21.96 11.82
N ILE A 101 5.33 22.99 11.36
CA ILE A 101 6.80 23.09 11.44
C ILE A 101 7.31 22.90 12.88
N PRO A 102 6.86 23.67 13.89
CA PRO A 102 7.32 23.48 15.26
C PRO A 102 6.92 22.11 15.84
N ALA A 103 5.75 21.57 15.47
CA ALA A 103 5.32 20.24 15.90
C ALA A 103 6.24 19.14 15.34
N LEU A 104 6.57 19.19 14.05
CA LEU A 104 7.46 18.24 13.38
C LEU A 104 8.88 18.30 13.97
N ARG A 105 9.42 19.51 14.20
CA ARG A 105 10.74 19.70 14.80
C ARG A 105 10.81 19.14 16.23
N LYS A 106 9.75 19.33 17.03
CA LYS A 106 9.65 18.76 18.39
C LYS A 106 9.74 17.22 18.39
N HIS A 107 9.32 16.57 17.31
CA HIS A 107 9.35 15.10 17.16
C HIS A 107 10.56 14.60 16.36
N GLY A 108 11.56 15.45 16.12
CA GLY A 108 12.85 15.07 15.53
C GLY A 108 12.85 14.95 14.00
N ILE A 109 11.84 15.48 13.32
CA ILE A 109 11.83 15.55 11.85
C ILE A 109 12.63 16.78 11.43
N GLU A 110 13.78 16.57 10.78
CA GLU A 110 14.71 17.65 10.37
C GLU A 110 14.65 18.01 8.89
N THR A 111 13.81 17.31 8.10
CA THR A 111 13.65 17.54 6.66
C THR A 111 13.44 19.03 6.35
N PRO A 112 14.16 19.62 5.38
CA PRO A 112 13.96 21.00 4.95
C PRO A 112 12.54 21.20 4.43
N ILE A 113 11.87 22.25 4.93
CA ILE A 113 10.49 22.58 4.57
C ILE A 113 10.45 24.01 4.05
N ASP A 114 9.79 24.21 2.92
CA ASP A 114 9.33 25.54 2.50
C ASP A 114 7.84 25.64 2.75
N LEU A 115 7.40 26.79 3.25
CA LEU A 115 5.99 27.10 3.45
C LEU A 115 5.56 28.17 2.45
N VAL A 116 4.49 27.88 1.70
CA VAL A 116 3.80 28.87 0.87
C VAL A 116 2.38 29.03 1.36
N LEU A 117 1.95 30.28 1.56
CA LEU A 117 0.57 30.57 1.95
C LEU A 117 -0.37 30.63 0.74
N PHE A 118 -1.60 30.18 0.90
CA PHE A 118 -2.67 30.44 -0.06
C PHE A 118 -3.02 31.92 -0.05
N ALA A 119 -2.53 32.64 -1.05
CA ALA A 119 -2.78 34.05 -1.28
C ALA A 119 -3.05 34.31 -2.77
N SER A 120 -3.68 35.45 -3.08
CA SER A 120 -4.02 35.85 -4.45
C SER A 120 -2.77 36.02 -5.33
N ASP A 121 -1.67 36.45 -4.72
CA ASP A 121 -0.35 36.69 -5.31
C ASP A 121 0.63 35.50 -5.18
N MET A 122 0.11 34.27 -5.02
CA MET A 122 0.93 33.06 -4.99
C MET A 122 1.92 33.05 -6.18
N PRO A 123 3.22 32.82 -5.93
CA PRO A 123 4.27 32.98 -6.93
C PRO A 123 4.05 32.04 -8.11
N ASP A 124 4.42 32.49 -9.31
CA ASP A 124 4.31 31.66 -10.51
C ASP A 124 5.36 30.54 -10.55
N THR A 125 6.50 30.74 -9.88
CA THR A 125 7.60 29.78 -9.79
C THR A 125 7.75 29.21 -8.39
N LEU A 126 8.22 27.96 -8.31
CA LEU A 126 8.59 27.34 -7.04
C LEU A 126 9.76 28.09 -6.37
N PRO A 127 9.85 28.07 -5.03
CA PRO A 127 10.98 28.68 -4.30
C PRO A 127 12.35 28.08 -4.69
N HIS A 128 12.36 26.80 -5.05
CA HIS A 128 13.52 26.08 -5.56
C HIS A 128 13.18 25.28 -6.83
N PRO A 129 14.18 24.82 -7.60
CA PRO A 129 13.96 23.88 -8.69
C PRO A 129 13.17 22.64 -8.26
N PHE A 130 12.32 22.10 -9.14
CA PHE A 130 11.39 21.02 -8.80
C PHE A 130 12.09 19.73 -8.34
N ASP A 131 13.29 19.45 -8.85
CA ASP A 131 14.11 18.29 -8.52
C ASP A 131 14.70 18.33 -7.10
N ALA A 132 14.66 19.50 -6.44
CA ALA A 132 15.01 19.64 -5.03
C ALA A 132 13.93 19.07 -4.09
N TYR A 133 12.68 18.92 -4.57
CA TYR A 133 11.55 18.50 -3.74
C TYR A 133 11.26 17.00 -3.85
N SER A 134 11.00 16.37 -2.72
CA SER A 134 10.50 14.99 -2.68
C SER A 134 9.00 14.94 -3.01
N PHE A 135 8.23 15.81 -2.36
CA PHE A 135 6.78 15.93 -2.55
C PHE A 135 6.28 17.29 -2.05
N HIS A 136 5.04 17.59 -2.39
CA HIS A 136 4.29 18.78 -1.99
C HIS A 136 3.05 18.36 -1.21
N ILE A 137 2.78 18.96 -0.05
CA ILE A 137 1.52 18.79 0.70
C ILE A 137 0.72 20.09 0.59
N ALA A 138 -0.49 20.01 0.05
CA ALA A 138 -1.39 21.13 -0.14
C ALA A 138 -2.66 20.96 0.70
N GLN A 139 -2.94 21.91 1.59
CA GLN A 139 -4.16 21.97 2.38
C GLN A 139 -4.89 23.28 2.09
N ILE A 140 -5.95 23.21 1.28
CA ILE A 140 -6.79 24.38 1.02
C ILE A 140 -7.44 24.78 2.36
N PRO A 141 -7.35 26.03 2.83
CA PRO A 141 -7.89 26.41 4.13
C PRO A 141 -9.42 26.33 4.12
N LEU A 142 -10.01 25.63 5.10
CA LEU A 142 -11.47 25.46 5.15
C LEU A 142 -12.20 26.80 5.23
N ARG A 143 -11.67 27.77 5.98
CA ARG A 143 -12.21 29.15 6.05
C ARG A 143 -12.21 29.87 4.69
N GLY A 144 -11.29 29.48 3.79
CA GLY A 144 -11.26 29.99 2.43
C GLY A 144 -12.31 29.34 1.53
N VAL A 145 -12.76 28.13 1.85
CA VAL A 145 -13.77 27.37 1.08
C VAL A 145 -15.19 27.63 1.60
N LEU A 146 -15.38 27.64 2.91
CA LEU A 146 -16.62 28.02 3.58
C LEU A 146 -16.48 29.45 4.06
N LEU A 147 -16.84 30.40 3.19
CA LEU A 147 -16.77 31.83 3.51
C LEU A 147 -17.68 32.14 4.71
N GLU A 148 -17.16 32.92 5.67
CA GLU A 148 -17.84 33.17 6.96
C GLU A 148 -19.25 33.76 6.79
N GLY A 149 -19.43 34.65 5.80
CA GLY A 149 -20.72 35.24 5.46
C GLY A 149 -21.72 34.20 4.97
N SER A 150 -21.39 33.46 3.92
CA SER A 150 -22.23 32.43 3.31
C SER A 150 -22.54 31.30 4.29
N TYR A 151 -21.55 30.90 5.10
CA TYR A 151 -21.74 29.89 6.13
C TYR A 151 -22.70 30.37 7.23
N ALA A 152 -22.60 31.63 7.67
CA ALA A 152 -23.53 32.22 8.62
C ALA A 152 -24.94 32.37 8.03
N GLU A 153 -25.07 32.65 6.74
CA GLU A 153 -26.36 32.64 6.04
C GLU A 153 -26.99 31.24 6.02
N TRP A 154 -26.21 30.21 5.72
CA TRP A 154 -26.65 28.82 5.78
C TRP A 154 -27.14 28.42 7.17
N LEU A 155 -26.42 28.78 8.24
CA LEU A 155 -26.86 28.54 9.62
C LEU A 155 -28.16 29.26 10.00
N ARG A 156 -28.43 30.41 9.39
CA ARG A 156 -29.66 31.18 9.62
C ARG A 156 -30.81 30.73 8.73
N ALA A 157 -30.55 29.94 7.69
CA ALA A 157 -31.57 29.46 6.78
C ALA A 157 -32.55 28.53 7.53
N PRO A 158 -33.86 28.69 7.32
CA PRO A 158 -34.83 27.77 7.91
C PRO A 158 -34.67 26.37 7.29
N TYR A 159 -34.92 25.31 8.05
CA TYR A 159 -34.86 23.93 7.54
C TYR A 159 -35.80 23.65 6.34
N SER A 160 -36.80 24.51 6.11
CA SER A 160 -37.68 24.45 4.93
C SER A 160 -37.02 24.95 3.64
N ASP A 161 -35.87 25.62 3.72
CA ASP A 161 -35.10 26.05 2.55
C ASP A 161 -34.21 24.89 2.08
N GLU A 162 -34.81 24.03 1.25
CA GLU A 162 -34.15 22.83 0.71
C GLU A 162 -32.92 23.16 -0.16
N GLN A 163 -32.77 24.41 -0.62
CA GLN A 163 -31.66 24.84 -1.48
C GLN A 163 -30.50 25.49 -0.71
N ALA A 164 -30.64 25.73 0.60
CA ALA A 164 -29.61 26.44 1.38
C ALA A 164 -28.26 25.72 1.32
N THR A 165 -28.25 24.40 1.52
CA THR A 165 -27.02 23.60 1.44
C THR A 165 -26.45 23.59 0.03
N ASP A 166 -27.28 23.43 -1.01
CA ASP A 166 -26.82 23.38 -2.39
C ASP A 166 -26.14 24.68 -2.82
N ARG A 167 -26.66 25.84 -2.42
CA ARG A 167 -26.04 27.14 -2.69
C ARG A 167 -24.64 27.24 -2.07
N LEU A 168 -24.53 26.90 -0.79
CA LEU A 168 -23.24 26.94 -0.08
C LEU A 168 -22.25 25.90 -0.64
N LEU A 169 -22.74 24.70 -0.98
CA LEU A 169 -21.92 23.64 -1.56
C LEU A 169 -21.39 24.04 -2.94
N ASN A 170 -22.21 24.65 -3.79
CA ASN A 170 -21.77 25.11 -5.11
C ASN A 170 -20.66 26.16 -4.99
N GLU A 171 -20.83 27.17 -4.13
CA GLU A 171 -19.80 28.17 -3.86
C GLU A 171 -18.50 27.52 -3.34
N ALA A 172 -18.61 26.60 -2.37
CA ALA A 172 -17.46 25.87 -1.82
C ALA A 172 -16.73 25.06 -2.90
N CYS A 173 -17.47 24.36 -3.77
CA CYS A 173 -16.92 23.57 -4.86
C CYS A 173 -16.21 24.43 -5.92
N GLU A 174 -16.78 25.59 -6.28
CA GLU A 174 -16.14 26.55 -7.20
C GLU A 174 -14.81 27.08 -6.63
N ILE A 175 -14.77 27.37 -5.33
CA ILE A 175 -13.54 27.81 -4.67
C ILE A 175 -12.51 26.68 -4.60
N VAL A 176 -12.93 25.45 -4.30
CA VAL A 176 -12.05 24.27 -4.35
C VAL A 176 -11.47 24.10 -5.75
N ASP A 177 -12.30 24.18 -6.80
CA ASP A 177 -11.85 24.06 -8.18
C ASP A 177 -10.82 25.13 -8.53
N PHE A 178 -11.08 26.39 -8.15
CA PHE A 178 -10.12 27.49 -8.33
C PHE A 178 -8.75 27.18 -7.71
N TRP A 179 -8.71 26.66 -6.49
CA TRP A 179 -7.45 26.34 -5.82
C TRP A 179 -6.76 25.09 -6.37
N ILE A 180 -7.51 24.06 -6.73
CA ILE A 180 -6.97 22.87 -7.39
C ILE A 180 -6.25 23.26 -8.69
N GLU A 181 -6.83 24.14 -9.51
CA GLU A 181 -6.18 24.62 -10.74
C GLU A 181 -4.86 25.37 -10.48
N ARG A 182 -4.73 26.06 -9.33
CA ARG A 182 -3.46 26.68 -8.94
C ARG A 182 -2.45 25.67 -8.42
N ILE A 183 -2.88 24.71 -7.61
CA ILE A 183 -2.03 23.61 -7.11
C ILE A 183 -1.45 22.82 -8.30
N LEU A 184 -2.26 22.58 -9.34
CA LEU A 184 -1.86 21.87 -10.56
C LEU A 184 -0.68 22.52 -11.30
N ARG A 185 -0.43 23.82 -11.12
CA ARG A 185 0.73 24.50 -11.75
C ARG A 185 2.05 23.90 -11.29
N TRP A 186 2.15 23.50 -10.03
CA TRP A 186 3.36 22.90 -9.44
C TRP A 186 3.30 21.38 -9.41
N ALA A 187 2.09 20.81 -9.32
CA ALA A 187 1.90 19.37 -9.32
C ALA A 187 2.28 18.69 -10.64
N ARG A 188 2.64 19.41 -11.71
CA ARG A 188 3.16 18.79 -12.94
C ARG A 188 4.51 18.11 -12.72
N GLU A 189 5.33 18.66 -11.83
CA GLU A 189 6.74 18.25 -11.66
C GLU A 189 6.98 17.52 -10.32
N ILE A 190 6.12 17.75 -9.32
CA ILE A 190 6.28 17.23 -7.96
C ILE A 190 5.02 16.45 -7.55
N PRO A 191 5.15 15.19 -7.06
CA PRO A 191 4.02 14.47 -6.48
C PRO A 191 3.34 15.31 -5.40
N THR A 192 2.05 15.57 -5.56
CA THR A 192 1.31 16.50 -4.69
C THR A 192 0.22 15.77 -3.92
N PHE A 193 0.28 15.89 -2.59
CA PHE A 193 -0.66 15.32 -1.65
C PHE A 193 -1.66 16.39 -1.21
N VAL A 194 -2.91 16.27 -1.67
CA VAL A 194 -3.99 17.20 -1.33
C VAL A 194 -4.70 16.68 -0.08
N VAL A 195 -4.80 17.52 0.94
CA VAL A 195 -5.37 17.18 2.25
C VAL A 195 -6.84 17.61 2.31
N ASN A 196 -7.73 16.67 2.61
CA ASN A 196 -9.16 16.94 2.81
C ASN A 196 -9.48 17.42 4.24
N TYR A 197 -10.75 17.52 4.61
CA TYR A 197 -11.19 18.05 5.90
C TYR A 197 -11.79 16.99 6.82
N MET A 198 -11.61 17.12 8.13
CA MET A 198 -12.33 16.28 9.09
C MET A 198 -13.83 16.61 9.08
N THR A 199 -14.69 15.59 9.13
CA THR A 199 -16.13 15.83 9.29
C THR A 199 -16.47 16.17 10.75
N PRO A 200 -17.40 17.10 11.00
CA PRO A 200 -17.82 17.46 12.36
C PRO A 200 -18.24 16.25 13.21
N GLN A 201 -17.87 16.21 14.49
CA GLN A 201 -18.25 15.12 15.39
C GLN A 201 -19.71 15.22 15.85
N TYR A 202 -20.32 16.40 15.76
CA TYR A 202 -21.71 16.66 16.17
C TYR A 202 -22.57 17.15 15.00
N ASN A 203 -23.78 16.59 14.92
CA ASN A 203 -24.81 17.05 13.97
C ASN A 203 -25.54 18.25 14.56
N VAL A 204 -25.43 19.41 13.92
CA VAL A 204 -26.07 20.67 14.37
C VAL A 204 -27.60 20.57 14.46
N ASN A 205 -28.21 19.65 13.71
CA ASN A 205 -29.65 19.41 13.75
C ASN A 205 -30.08 18.66 15.02
N GLY A 206 -29.14 17.95 15.67
CA GLY A 206 -29.37 17.18 16.89
C GLY A 206 -29.22 15.66 16.72
N ARG A 207 -29.24 14.94 17.85
CA ARG A 207 -28.89 13.50 17.92
C ARG A 207 -29.87 12.56 17.20
N HIS A 208 -31.10 13.00 16.95
CA HIS A 208 -32.13 12.18 16.32
C HIS A 208 -32.18 12.36 14.79
N PHE A 209 -31.40 13.29 14.25
CA PHE A 209 -31.38 13.55 12.81
C PHE A 209 -30.36 12.67 12.11
N HIS A 210 -30.71 12.25 10.90
CA HIS A 210 -29.83 11.44 10.06
C HIS A 210 -28.60 12.26 9.67
N ARG A 211 -27.43 11.63 9.77
CA ARG A 211 -26.14 12.20 9.32
C ARG A 211 -26.11 12.54 7.83
N SER A 212 -26.87 11.78 7.03
CA SER A 212 -27.00 11.96 5.57
C SER A 212 -28.10 12.95 5.16
N ASP A 213 -28.72 13.65 6.11
CA ASP A 213 -29.68 14.71 5.81
C ASP A 213 -28.99 15.87 5.07
N ALA A 214 -29.58 16.39 4.00
CA ALA A 214 -29.00 17.45 3.19
C ALA A 214 -28.75 18.75 3.99
N THR A 215 -29.50 18.97 5.07
CA THR A 215 -29.34 20.14 5.95
C THR A 215 -28.26 19.93 7.03
N SER A 216 -27.65 18.76 7.11
CA SER A 216 -26.63 18.42 8.10
C SER A 216 -25.27 19.04 7.75
N ASN A 217 -24.58 19.59 8.75
CA ASN A 217 -23.19 20.03 8.62
C ASN A 217 -22.23 18.87 8.31
N LEU A 218 -22.58 17.63 8.72
CA LEU A 218 -21.81 16.44 8.32
C LEU A 218 -21.95 16.16 6.83
N TYR A 219 -23.19 16.23 6.31
CA TYR A 219 -23.46 16.02 4.89
C TYR A 219 -22.73 17.04 4.03
N LEU A 220 -22.83 18.33 4.39
CA LEU A 220 -22.10 19.41 3.71
C LEU A 220 -20.60 19.11 3.62
N MET A 221 -19.96 18.77 4.74
CA MET A 221 -18.52 18.49 4.75
C MET A 221 -18.17 17.21 3.97
N GLU A 222 -19.00 16.17 4.04
CA GLU A 222 -18.82 14.98 3.22
C GLU A 222 -18.91 15.28 1.72
N GLN A 223 -19.82 16.15 1.29
CA GLN A 223 -19.91 16.53 -0.13
C GLN A 223 -18.69 17.32 -0.60
N ILE A 224 -18.19 18.26 0.22
CA ILE A 224 -16.95 19.00 -0.08
C ILE A 224 -15.77 18.04 -0.20
N ASN A 225 -15.61 17.11 0.74
CA ASN A 225 -14.55 16.11 0.69
C ASN A 225 -14.64 15.20 -0.55
N ARG A 226 -15.86 14.78 -0.93
CA ARG A 226 -16.09 13.99 -2.16
C ARG A 226 -15.74 14.79 -3.42
N HIS A 227 -16.02 16.09 -3.45
CA HIS A 227 -15.64 16.95 -4.58
C HIS A 227 -14.11 17.08 -4.68
N ILE A 228 -13.42 17.32 -3.56
CA ILE A 228 -11.94 17.31 -3.52
C ILE A 228 -11.39 15.98 -4.03
N GLU A 229 -11.91 14.85 -3.51
CA GLU A 229 -11.51 13.51 -3.91
C GLU A 229 -11.66 13.31 -5.43
N ARG A 230 -12.83 13.64 -5.99
CA ARG A 230 -13.09 13.55 -7.43
C ARG A 230 -12.08 14.36 -8.24
N ARG A 231 -11.84 15.62 -7.87
CA ARG A 231 -10.91 16.50 -8.59
C ARG A 231 -9.47 16.01 -8.49
N VAL A 232 -9.06 15.49 -7.34
CA VAL A 232 -7.73 14.87 -7.17
C VAL A 232 -7.57 13.66 -8.09
N PHE A 233 -8.55 12.75 -8.13
CA PHE A 233 -8.47 11.55 -8.96
C PHE A 233 -8.55 11.79 -10.47
N GLU A 234 -9.05 12.95 -10.91
CA GLU A 234 -9.04 13.38 -12.32
C GLU A 234 -7.62 13.73 -12.80
N HIS A 235 -6.65 13.92 -11.90
CA HIS A 235 -5.29 14.33 -12.23
C HIS A 235 -4.23 13.32 -11.75
N PRO A 236 -3.40 12.74 -12.64
CA PRO A 236 -2.54 11.60 -12.31
C PRO A 236 -1.38 11.89 -11.33
N ASN A 237 -1.04 13.16 -11.10
CA ASN A 237 0.05 13.55 -10.19
C ASN A 237 -0.45 14.21 -8.89
N LEU A 238 -1.78 14.23 -8.69
CA LEU A 238 -2.41 14.56 -7.42
C LEU A 238 -2.79 13.26 -6.70
N TYR A 239 -2.59 13.24 -5.39
CA TYR A 239 -3.00 12.13 -4.53
C TYR A 239 -3.71 12.66 -3.31
N LEU A 240 -4.77 11.97 -2.88
CA LEU A 240 -5.53 12.36 -1.71
C LEU A 240 -4.80 11.87 -0.45
N MET A 241 -4.47 12.78 0.46
CA MET A 241 -4.08 12.43 1.83
C MET A 241 -5.28 12.65 2.75
N ASP A 242 -5.96 11.57 3.14
CA ASP A 242 -7.24 11.61 3.83
C ASP A 242 -7.08 11.90 5.33
N MET A 243 -7.06 13.19 5.68
CA MET A 243 -6.99 13.67 7.06
C MET A 243 -8.22 13.24 7.87
N ASN A 244 -9.41 13.16 7.27
CA ASN A 244 -10.62 12.71 7.95
C ASN A 244 -10.51 11.25 8.41
N HIS A 245 -9.99 10.39 7.54
CA HIS A 245 -9.73 8.98 7.87
C HIS A 245 -8.67 8.85 8.97
N LEU A 246 -7.52 9.53 8.81
CA LEU A 246 -6.45 9.50 9.80
C LEU A 246 -6.90 10.01 11.16
N ALA A 247 -7.66 11.12 11.22
CA ALA A 247 -8.19 11.65 12.48
C ALA A 247 -9.15 10.66 13.16
N SER A 248 -9.87 9.84 12.37
CA SER A 248 -10.73 8.79 12.89
C SER A 248 -9.94 7.65 13.55
N ILE A 249 -8.74 7.35 13.05
CA ILE A 249 -7.85 6.35 13.62
C ILE A 249 -7.26 6.82 14.96
N TYR A 250 -6.74 8.05 15.00
CA TYR A 250 -6.14 8.61 16.23
C TYR A 250 -7.20 8.98 17.28
N GLY A 251 -8.43 9.24 16.85
CA GLY A 251 -9.53 9.66 17.70
C GLY A 251 -9.75 11.16 17.62
N ARG A 252 -10.76 11.57 16.83
CA ARG A 252 -11.07 12.98 16.54
C ARG A 252 -11.26 13.84 17.78
N ARG A 253 -11.77 13.28 18.89
CA ARG A 253 -11.94 14.00 20.16
C ARG A 253 -10.64 14.65 20.67
N PHE A 254 -9.48 14.06 20.39
CA PHE A 254 -8.19 14.57 20.86
C PHE A 254 -7.53 15.54 19.87
N ILE A 255 -8.14 15.78 18.72
CA ILE A 255 -7.53 16.49 17.60
C ILE A 255 -8.41 17.66 17.17
N GLN A 256 -9.68 17.36 16.94
CA GLN A 256 -10.64 18.24 16.29
C GLN A 256 -11.31 19.17 17.30
N ASP A 257 -11.33 20.47 16.99
CA ASP A 257 -12.06 21.48 17.74
C ASP A 257 -13.51 21.57 17.27
N ASP A 258 -14.41 20.79 17.86
CA ASP A 258 -15.85 21.00 17.66
C ASP A 258 -16.51 21.72 18.86
N SER A 259 -15.72 22.03 19.89
CA SER A 259 -16.24 22.48 21.20
C SER A 259 -16.14 23.99 21.37
N ILE A 260 -15.13 24.60 20.79
CA ILE A 260 -14.84 26.03 20.91
C ILE A 260 -15.08 26.66 19.55
N TRP A 261 -14.42 26.17 18.50
CA TRP A 261 -14.48 26.81 17.19
C TRP A 261 -14.19 25.85 16.02
N HIS A 262 -15.23 25.31 15.40
CA HIS A 262 -15.12 24.27 14.38
C HIS A 262 -14.66 24.69 12.99
N TYR A 263 -14.83 25.96 12.60
CA TYR A 263 -14.46 26.43 11.26
C TYR A 263 -13.16 27.22 11.19
N ALA A 264 -12.56 27.57 12.33
CA ALA A 264 -11.32 28.31 12.34
C ALA A 264 -10.10 27.41 12.45
N HIS A 265 -8.97 27.92 11.93
CA HIS A 265 -7.66 27.32 12.11
C HIS A 265 -7.57 25.83 11.72
N GLY A 266 -8.37 25.42 10.72
CA GLY A 266 -8.37 24.05 10.21
C GLY A 266 -8.99 23.02 11.15
N GLY A 267 -9.71 23.48 12.18
CA GLY A 267 -10.47 22.64 13.09
C GLY A 267 -9.59 21.84 14.05
N PHE A 268 -8.36 22.27 14.35
CA PHE A 268 -7.54 21.65 15.41
C PHE A 268 -7.73 22.37 16.74
N ILE A 269 -7.88 21.59 17.82
CA ILE A 269 -7.96 22.15 19.18
C ILE A 269 -6.58 22.61 19.65
N GLY A 270 -6.50 23.82 20.20
CA GLY A 270 -5.25 24.38 20.70
C GLY A 270 -5.44 25.71 21.42
N ASP A 271 -4.33 26.28 21.88
CA ASP A 271 -4.29 27.48 22.71
C ASP A 271 -4.03 28.76 21.89
N HIS A 272 -4.23 28.73 20.57
CA HIS A 272 -3.86 29.83 19.66
C HIS A 272 -4.52 31.16 20.07
N ASP A 273 -5.82 31.13 20.33
CA ASP A 273 -6.60 32.32 20.67
C ASP A 273 -6.51 32.71 22.16
N PHE A 274 -5.91 31.85 23.01
CA PHE A 274 -5.77 32.13 24.44
C PHE A 274 -5.01 33.44 24.71
N THR A 275 -4.11 33.82 23.81
CA THR A 275 -3.36 35.08 23.89
C THR A 275 -4.26 36.33 23.81
N LEU A 276 -5.46 36.22 23.25
CA LEU A 276 -6.45 37.29 23.15
C LEU A 276 -7.27 37.45 24.45
N ASP A 277 -7.30 36.43 25.31
CA ASP A 277 -8.12 36.38 26.53
C ASP A 277 -7.40 36.90 27.79
N GLN A 278 -6.17 37.44 27.66
CA GLN A 278 -5.32 37.77 28.81
C GLN A 278 -5.83 38.94 29.66
N ASP A 279 -6.56 39.89 29.06
CA ASP A 279 -7.01 41.14 29.71
C ASP A 279 -8.43 41.06 30.31
N ARG A 280 -8.91 39.85 30.62
CA ARG A 280 -10.24 39.64 31.20
C ARG A 280 -10.29 39.96 32.69
N ILE A 281 -11.42 40.51 33.14
CA ILE A 281 -11.71 40.72 34.58
C ILE A 281 -11.57 39.41 35.36
N VAL A 282 -12.08 38.31 34.78
CA VAL A 282 -11.91 36.96 35.30
C VAL A 282 -10.97 36.22 34.37
N ARG A 283 -9.80 35.86 34.89
CA ARG A 283 -8.84 35.02 34.16
C ARG A 283 -9.45 33.65 33.91
N VAL A 284 -9.41 33.23 32.65
CA VAL A 284 -9.77 31.87 32.23
C VAL A 284 -8.49 31.10 31.91
N PRO A 285 -8.38 29.81 32.23
CA PRO A 285 -7.29 28.97 31.75
C PRO A 285 -7.34 28.77 30.23
N ALA A 286 -6.23 28.34 29.64
CA ALA A 286 -6.17 28.00 28.22
C ALA A 286 -7.03 26.76 27.91
N PRO A 287 -7.53 26.60 26.67
CA PRO A 287 -8.26 25.40 26.24
C PRO A 287 -7.60 24.07 26.63
N SER A 288 -6.27 23.97 26.52
CA SER A 288 -5.50 22.77 26.93
C SER A 288 -5.63 22.40 28.41
N ALA A 289 -6.01 23.33 29.29
CA ALA A 289 -6.28 23.03 30.69
C ALA A 289 -7.65 22.35 30.90
N HIS A 290 -8.54 22.44 29.90
CA HIS A 290 -9.89 21.89 29.91
C HIS A 290 -10.02 20.64 29.03
N TYR A 291 -9.24 20.57 27.95
CA TYR A 291 -9.30 19.49 26.97
C TYR A 291 -7.92 18.86 26.77
N SER A 292 -7.82 17.55 27.02
CA SER A 292 -6.64 16.81 26.61
C SER A 292 -6.63 16.65 25.09
N HIS A 293 -5.53 17.02 24.45
CA HIS A 293 -5.40 16.93 22.99
C HIS A 293 -4.02 16.37 22.59
N GLN A 294 -3.95 15.81 21.39
CA GLN A 294 -2.79 15.11 20.82
C GLN A 294 -2.45 15.65 19.42
N VAL A 295 -2.75 16.92 19.15
CA VAL A 295 -2.56 17.55 17.82
C VAL A 295 -1.13 17.41 17.30
N GLY A 296 -0.12 17.55 18.17
CA GLY A 296 1.29 17.39 17.75
C GLY A 296 1.62 15.98 17.25
N GLU A 297 1.10 14.94 17.91
CA GLU A 297 1.25 13.54 17.48
C GLU A 297 0.49 13.31 16.17
N PHE A 298 -0.69 13.89 16.02
CA PHE A 298 -1.47 13.79 14.80
C PHE A 298 -0.79 14.44 13.59
N ILE A 299 -0.20 15.62 13.76
CA ILE A 299 0.61 16.29 12.72
C ILE A 299 1.79 15.39 12.30
N CYS A 300 2.43 14.72 13.26
CA CYS A 300 3.49 13.75 12.94
C CYS A 300 2.95 12.54 12.18
N GLY A 301 1.75 12.05 12.54
CA GLY A 301 1.05 11.01 11.80
C GLY A 301 0.77 11.39 10.35
N LEU A 302 0.32 12.64 10.10
CA LEU A 302 0.10 13.16 8.75
C LEU A 302 1.40 13.25 7.94
N TRP A 303 2.50 13.68 8.57
CA TRP A 303 3.81 13.69 7.92
C TRP A 303 4.29 12.29 7.56
N LEU A 304 4.15 11.34 8.49
CA LEU A 304 4.53 9.96 8.23
C LEU A 304 3.66 9.37 7.10
N GLU A 305 2.38 9.74 7.00
CA GLU A 305 1.51 9.30 5.89
C GLU A 305 2.03 9.81 4.55
N ALA A 306 2.38 11.09 4.47
CA ALA A 306 2.99 11.65 3.27
C ALA A 306 4.30 10.92 2.91
N GLU A 307 5.14 10.60 3.90
CA GLU A 307 6.35 9.80 3.67
C GLU A 307 6.00 8.39 3.14
N ALA A 308 5.02 7.71 3.72
CA ALA A 308 4.59 6.39 3.26
C ALA A 308 4.05 6.43 1.82
N MET A 309 3.20 7.42 1.51
CA MET A 309 2.71 7.65 0.14
C MET A 309 3.88 7.86 -0.83
N TYR A 310 4.87 8.68 -0.47
CA TYR A 310 6.08 8.89 -1.26
C TYR A 310 6.87 7.59 -1.47
N ARG A 311 7.05 6.78 -0.42
CA ARG A 311 7.74 5.49 -0.50
C ARG A 311 7.03 4.54 -1.47
N SER A 312 5.71 4.44 -1.38
CA SER A 312 4.91 3.60 -2.27
C SER A 312 4.97 4.09 -3.73
N LEU A 313 4.90 5.40 -3.96
CA LEU A 313 5.06 6.02 -5.29
C LEU A 313 6.43 5.71 -5.91
N ARG A 314 7.49 5.77 -5.11
CA ARG A 314 8.86 5.46 -5.53
C ARG A 314 9.17 3.96 -5.51
N SER A 315 8.23 3.11 -5.09
CA SER A 315 8.40 1.66 -4.92
C SER A 315 9.61 1.28 -4.05
N ILE A 316 9.95 2.12 -3.07
CA ILE A 316 11.03 1.87 -2.12
C ILE A 316 10.66 0.61 -1.33
N ASP A 317 11.58 -0.35 -1.24
CA ASP A 317 11.39 -1.59 -0.49
C ASP A 317 10.18 -2.46 -0.88
N SER A 318 9.61 -2.25 -2.08
CA SER A 318 8.35 -2.89 -2.51
C SER A 318 8.31 -4.41 -2.27
N VAL A 319 7.23 -4.87 -1.65
CA VAL A 319 6.95 -6.29 -1.40
C VAL A 319 6.09 -6.83 -2.52
N LYS A 320 6.44 -8.04 -2.99
CA LYS A 320 5.75 -8.73 -4.09
C LYS A 320 5.28 -10.12 -3.73
N MET A 321 5.78 -10.71 -2.63
CA MET A 321 5.37 -12.02 -2.16
C MET A 321 5.35 -12.09 -0.63
N VAL A 322 4.37 -12.81 -0.09
CA VAL A 322 4.29 -13.20 1.31
C VAL A 322 4.37 -14.73 1.39
N CYS A 323 5.42 -15.22 2.02
CA CYS A 323 5.56 -16.59 2.50
C CYS A 323 4.98 -16.66 3.91
N VAL A 324 4.02 -17.56 4.14
CA VAL A 324 3.34 -17.68 5.42
C VAL A 324 3.33 -19.14 5.87
N ASP A 325 3.58 -19.38 7.16
CA ASP A 325 3.37 -20.69 7.78
C ASP A 325 1.89 -21.00 8.00
N LEU A 326 1.60 -22.18 8.55
CA LEU A 326 0.27 -22.71 8.75
C LEU A 326 -0.07 -22.87 10.23
N ASP A 327 0.60 -23.78 10.93
CA ASP A 327 0.37 -24.05 12.35
C ASP A 327 0.77 -22.84 13.19
N ASP A 328 -0.06 -22.49 14.17
CA ASP A 328 0.06 -21.27 15.00
C ASP A 328 0.28 -19.95 14.23
N THR A 329 -0.02 -19.94 12.92
CA THR A 329 0.18 -18.78 12.02
C THR A 329 -1.06 -18.45 11.17
N LEU A 330 -1.74 -19.45 10.60
CA LEU A 330 -3.02 -19.28 9.90
C LEU A 330 -4.20 -19.93 10.65
N TRP A 331 -3.88 -20.73 11.66
CA TRP A 331 -4.82 -21.29 12.63
C TRP A 331 -4.08 -21.56 13.95
N ARG A 332 -4.79 -21.99 14.98
CA ARG A 332 -4.23 -22.34 16.29
C ARG A 332 -3.83 -23.81 16.38
N GLY A 333 -2.63 -24.04 16.92
CA GLY A 333 -2.05 -25.35 17.17
C GLY A 333 -1.75 -26.12 15.89
N VAL A 334 -1.41 -27.40 16.08
CA VAL A 334 -1.13 -28.36 15.02
C VAL A 334 -2.42 -29.11 14.67
N LEU A 335 -3.32 -28.43 13.95
CA LEU A 335 -4.67 -28.94 13.65
C LEU A 335 -4.66 -30.29 12.93
N ALA A 336 -3.67 -30.50 12.06
CA ALA A 336 -3.56 -31.73 11.31
C ALA A 336 -3.52 -32.92 12.27
N GLU A 337 -2.75 -32.84 13.35
CA GLU A 337 -2.50 -33.92 14.31
C GLU A 337 -3.61 -34.12 15.37
N ALA A 338 -4.58 -33.22 15.46
CA ALA A 338 -5.63 -33.29 16.46
C ALA A 338 -6.63 -34.44 16.19
N ASP A 339 -6.99 -35.19 17.23
CA ASP A 339 -7.96 -36.30 17.14
C ASP A 339 -9.40 -35.82 16.88
N ASN A 340 -9.80 -34.70 17.51
CA ASN A 340 -11.13 -34.10 17.34
C ASN A 340 -11.03 -32.57 17.33
N PRO A 341 -10.50 -31.97 16.24
CA PRO A 341 -10.27 -30.53 16.17
C PRO A 341 -11.58 -29.74 16.16
N ASP A 342 -11.65 -28.70 17.01
CA ASP A 342 -12.61 -27.61 16.85
C ASP A 342 -12.12 -26.65 15.77
N TYR A 343 -12.52 -26.93 14.53
CA TYR A 343 -12.15 -26.13 13.36
C TYR A 343 -12.60 -24.67 13.44
N GLN A 344 -13.69 -24.37 14.15
CA GLN A 344 -14.21 -23.01 14.21
C GLN A 344 -13.33 -22.15 15.13
N SER A 345 -13.12 -22.61 16.36
CA SER A 345 -12.28 -21.91 17.33
C SER A 345 -10.81 -21.82 16.89
N ALA A 346 -10.34 -22.77 16.09
CA ALA A 346 -8.96 -22.76 15.61
C ALA A 346 -8.63 -21.59 14.68
N VAL A 347 -9.61 -21.01 13.98
CA VAL A 347 -9.38 -19.87 13.08
C VAL A 347 -9.99 -18.54 13.56
N GLU A 348 -10.83 -18.55 14.59
CA GLU A 348 -11.53 -17.36 15.09
C GLU A 348 -10.57 -16.22 15.53
N GLY A 349 -10.89 -14.95 15.25
CA GLY A 349 -10.05 -13.82 15.66
C GLY A 349 -8.81 -13.59 14.78
N TRP A 350 -7.61 -13.51 15.38
CA TRP A 350 -6.39 -13.14 14.66
C TRP A 350 -6.07 -14.02 13.42
N PRO A 351 -6.28 -15.36 13.41
CA PRO A 351 -5.94 -16.17 12.24
C PRO A 351 -6.82 -15.83 11.03
N LEU A 352 -8.13 -15.67 11.22
CA LEU A 352 -9.04 -15.13 10.20
C LEU A 352 -8.64 -13.72 9.75
N GLY A 353 -8.21 -12.87 10.68
CA GLY A 353 -7.67 -11.56 10.36
C GLY A 353 -6.46 -11.61 9.41
N ILE A 354 -5.59 -12.61 9.57
CA ILE A 354 -4.46 -12.87 8.67
C ILE A 354 -4.96 -13.38 7.31
N ALA A 355 -5.89 -14.34 7.29
CA ALA A 355 -6.48 -14.82 6.05
C ALA A 355 -7.09 -13.67 5.21
N GLU A 356 -7.84 -12.77 5.85
CA GLU A 356 -8.38 -11.56 5.20
C GLU A 356 -7.28 -10.62 4.67
N ALA A 357 -6.21 -10.44 5.44
CA ALA A 357 -5.07 -9.62 5.03
C ALA A 357 -4.39 -10.21 3.79
N LEU A 358 -4.14 -11.52 3.79
CA LEU A 358 -3.54 -12.23 2.65
C LEU A 358 -4.41 -12.12 1.40
N LEU A 359 -5.73 -12.30 1.52
CA LEU A 359 -6.66 -12.11 0.40
C LEU A 359 -6.67 -10.67 -0.14
N SER A 360 -6.58 -9.69 0.75
CA SER A 360 -6.50 -8.28 0.37
C SER A 360 -5.18 -7.98 -0.36
N LEU A 361 -4.07 -8.54 0.12
CA LEU A 361 -2.77 -8.46 -0.54
C LEU A 361 -2.78 -9.16 -1.90
N ARG A 362 -3.41 -10.33 -2.02
CA ARG A 362 -3.60 -11.02 -3.31
C ARG A 362 -4.35 -10.13 -4.31
N ARG A 363 -5.43 -9.46 -3.88
CA ARG A 363 -6.17 -8.53 -4.75
C ARG A 363 -5.31 -7.33 -5.20
N ARG A 364 -4.34 -6.92 -4.38
CA ARG A 364 -3.33 -5.91 -4.74
C ARG A 364 -2.19 -6.48 -5.61
N GLY A 365 -2.24 -7.77 -5.92
CA GLY A 365 -1.26 -8.48 -6.74
C GLY A 365 -0.02 -8.95 -5.98
N VAL A 366 -0.05 -9.06 -4.66
CA VAL A 366 1.01 -9.73 -3.90
C VAL A 366 0.84 -11.25 -4.06
N ILE A 367 1.93 -11.95 -4.37
CA ILE A 367 1.94 -13.40 -4.50
C ILE A 367 1.87 -14.02 -3.11
N LEU A 368 1.01 -15.02 -2.93
CA LEU A 368 0.90 -15.77 -1.69
C LEU A 368 1.58 -17.13 -1.84
N ALA A 369 2.47 -17.47 -0.92
CA ALA A 369 3.13 -18.77 -0.83
C ALA A 369 2.90 -19.38 0.55
N LEU A 370 2.34 -20.60 0.60
CA LEU A 370 2.21 -21.35 1.84
C LEU A 370 3.49 -22.16 2.07
N VAL A 371 4.20 -21.90 3.16
CA VAL A 371 5.47 -22.56 3.49
C VAL A 371 5.36 -23.20 4.87
N SER A 372 5.07 -24.49 4.92
CA SER A 372 4.80 -25.19 6.17
C SER A 372 5.39 -26.60 6.21
N LYS A 373 5.82 -27.01 7.41
CA LYS A 373 6.30 -28.37 7.69
C LYS A 373 5.12 -29.29 8.01
N ASN A 374 4.48 -29.79 6.95
CA ASN A 374 3.24 -30.56 7.06
C ASN A 374 3.10 -31.58 5.92
N ASP A 375 2.10 -32.46 6.02
CA ASP A 375 1.67 -33.35 4.94
C ASP A 375 0.61 -32.69 4.07
N LEU A 376 0.92 -32.46 2.79
CA LEU A 376 0.04 -31.72 1.87
C LEU A 376 -1.33 -32.37 1.68
N GLU A 377 -1.41 -33.70 1.62
CA GLU A 377 -2.68 -34.40 1.39
C GLU A 377 -3.59 -34.31 2.62
N ARG A 378 -3.02 -34.39 3.82
CA ARG A 378 -3.75 -34.15 5.07
C ARG A 378 -4.26 -32.72 5.15
N ILE A 379 -3.43 -31.72 4.79
CA ILE A 379 -3.84 -30.32 4.76
C ILE A 379 -4.99 -30.11 3.76
N LYS A 380 -4.89 -30.65 2.53
CA LYS A 380 -5.98 -30.59 1.53
C LYS A 380 -7.29 -31.19 2.06
N ALA A 381 -7.22 -32.30 2.81
CA ALA A 381 -8.39 -32.97 3.33
C ALA A 381 -9.14 -32.15 4.40
N ILE A 382 -8.42 -31.43 5.26
CA ILE A 382 -9.03 -30.64 6.35
C ILE A 382 -9.35 -29.19 5.96
N TRP A 383 -8.64 -28.62 4.98
CA TRP A 383 -8.76 -27.21 4.60
C TRP A 383 -10.21 -26.72 4.38
N PRO A 384 -11.08 -27.46 3.66
CA PRO A 384 -12.46 -27.03 3.44
C PRO A 384 -13.28 -26.94 4.74
N ARG A 385 -12.95 -27.77 5.74
CA ARG A 385 -13.61 -27.78 7.06
C ARG A 385 -13.12 -26.64 7.94
N VAL A 386 -11.83 -26.35 7.90
CA VAL A 386 -11.17 -25.28 8.66
C VAL A 386 -11.65 -23.91 8.18
N PHE A 387 -11.42 -23.59 6.90
CA PHE A 387 -11.66 -22.25 6.39
C PHE A 387 -13.06 -22.03 5.83
N GLN A 388 -13.81 -23.08 5.48
CA GLN A 388 -15.18 -22.97 4.94
C GLN A 388 -15.30 -21.92 3.82
N ARG A 389 -14.37 -21.97 2.86
CA ARG A 389 -14.24 -21.04 1.73
C ARG A 389 -13.84 -19.60 2.07
N ARG A 390 -13.57 -19.28 3.34
CA ARG A 390 -13.02 -17.96 3.74
C ARG A 390 -11.58 -17.76 3.29
N LEU A 391 -10.85 -18.84 3.09
CA LEU A 391 -9.53 -18.91 2.44
C LEU A 391 -9.47 -20.24 1.69
N LEU A 392 -9.03 -20.21 0.44
CA LEU A 392 -8.89 -21.36 -0.44
C LEU A 392 -7.41 -21.68 -0.64
N LEU A 393 -7.06 -22.96 -0.80
CA LEU A 393 -5.68 -23.33 -1.17
C LEU A 393 -5.30 -22.72 -2.52
N GLU A 394 -6.29 -22.54 -3.41
CA GLU A 394 -6.12 -21.90 -4.70
C GLU A 394 -5.79 -20.40 -4.61
N ASP A 395 -5.98 -19.76 -3.47
CA ASP A 395 -5.55 -18.37 -3.26
C ASP A 395 -4.02 -18.26 -3.20
N PHE A 396 -3.34 -19.36 -2.83
CA PHE A 396 -1.88 -19.46 -2.87
C PHE A 396 -1.40 -19.81 -4.28
N ALA A 397 -0.44 -19.03 -4.77
CA ALA A 397 0.21 -19.30 -6.05
C ALA A 397 1.21 -20.46 -5.94
N ILE A 398 1.85 -20.58 -4.78
CA ILE A 398 2.92 -21.54 -4.49
C ILE A 398 2.58 -22.29 -3.20
N LEU A 399 2.69 -23.61 -3.22
CA LEU A 399 2.50 -24.47 -2.07
C LEU A 399 3.80 -25.24 -1.78
N LYS A 400 4.43 -24.94 -0.65
CA LYS A 400 5.60 -25.63 -0.12
C LYS A 400 5.24 -26.27 1.22
N VAL A 401 4.38 -27.27 1.15
CA VAL A 401 3.90 -28.04 2.30
C VAL A 401 4.58 -29.41 2.29
N SER A 402 5.67 -29.52 3.05
CA SER A 402 6.50 -30.74 3.12
C SER A 402 7.43 -30.68 4.32
N TRP A 403 8.08 -31.79 4.69
CA TRP A 403 9.05 -31.84 5.79
C TRP A 403 10.44 -31.26 5.46
N ASN A 404 10.58 -30.58 4.33
CA ASN A 404 11.81 -29.88 3.98
C ASN A 404 12.09 -28.71 4.95
N ASN A 405 13.34 -28.25 5.00
CA ASN A 405 13.66 -27.05 5.78
C ASN A 405 13.04 -25.80 5.12
N LYS A 406 12.58 -24.82 5.92
CA LYS A 406 11.88 -23.65 5.41
C LYS A 406 12.76 -22.76 4.54
N VAL A 407 14.06 -22.68 4.81
CA VAL A 407 15.04 -21.95 3.98
C VAL A 407 15.03 -22.45 2.53
N GLN A 408 15.10 -23.77 2.33
CA GLN A 408 15.04 -24.40 1.02
C GLN A 408 13.69 -24.13 0.35
N SER A 409 12.59 -24.35 1.08
CA SER A 409 11.24 -24.10 0.55
C SER A 409 11.02 -22.66 0.11
N ILE A 410 11.51 -21.68 0.87
CA ILE A 410 11.43 -20.25 0.53
C ILE A 410 12.30 -19.95 -0.70
N ASN A 411 13.53 -20.46 -0.77
CA ASN A 411 14.38 -20.29 -1.95
C ASN A 411 13.73 -20.85 -3.22
N GLU A 412 13.15 -22.03 -3.16
CA GLU A 412 12.41 -22.61 -4.28
C GLU A 412 11.18 -21.75 -4.64
N ALA A 413 10.42 -21.27 -3.67
CA ALA A 413 9.28 -20.38 -3.91
C ALA A 413 9.70 -19.06 -4.59
N MET A 414 10.84 -18.48 -4.18
CA MET A 414 11.40 -17.28 -4.81
C MET A 414 11.84 -17.55 -6.25
N GLN A 415 12.45 -18.71 -6.52
CA GLN A 415 12.83 -19.13 -7.87
C GLN A 415 11.60 -19.32 -8.76
N GLU A 416 10.56 -19.99 -8.27
CA GLU A 416 9.28 -20.18 -8.97
C GLU A 416 8.60 -18.85 -9.28
N ALA A 417 8.62 -17.91 -8.34
CA ALA A 417 8.09 -16.57 -8.52
C ALA A 417 9.01 -15.62 -9.33
N ASN A 418 10.26 -16.02 -9.60
CA ASN A 418 11.35 -15.17 -10.09
C ASN A 418 11.46 -13.82 -9.32
N LEU A 419 11.54 -13.92 -7.99
CA LEU A 419 11.68 -12.77 -7.10
C LEU A 419 13.01 -12.78 -6.35
N LEU A 420 13.49 -11.58 -6.05
CA LEU A 420 14.67 -11.39 -5.19
C LEU A 420 14.22 -11.36 -3.73
N PRO A 421 15.06 -11.81 -2.77
CA PRO A 421 14.70 -11.88 -1.35
C PRO A 421 14.15 -10.58 -0.77
N ARG A 422 14.73 -9.44 -1.17
CA ARG A 422 14.27 -8.09 -0.79
C ARG A 422 12.86 -7.73 -1.24
N ASN A 423 12.14 -8.59 -1.96
CA ASN A 423 10.74 -8.39 -2.34
C ASN A 423 9.80 -9.37 -1.62
N VAL A 424 10.30 -10.10 -0.62
CA VAL A 424 9.60 -11.20 0.05
C VAL A 424 9.50 -10.95 1.54
N ILE A 425 8.34 -11.27 2.11
CA ILE A 425 8.10 -11.33 3.55
C ILE A 425 7.93 -12.78 3.97
N PHE A 426 8.43 -13.14 5.15
CA PHE A 426 8.15 -14.40 5.83
C PHE A 426 7.43 -14.14 7.17
N VAL A 427 6.30 -14.82 7.36
CA VAL A 427 5.47 -14.76 8.57
C VAL A 427 5.36 -16.16 9.16
N ASP A 428 5.78 -16.30 10.41
CA ASP A 428 5.91 -17.57 11.12
C ASP A 428 5.89 -17.29 12.64
N ASP A 429 5.16 -18.09 13.41
CA ASP A 429 5.11 -17.94 14.86
C ASP A 429 6.44 -18.36 15.52
N ASN A 430 7.09 -19.39 14.97
CA ASN A 430 8.21 -20.08 15.57
C ASN A 430 9.49 -19.23 15.49
N PRO A 431 10.03 -18.74 16.62
CA PRO A 431 11.22 -17.88 16.61
C PRO A 431 12.44 -18.58 16.02
N ARG A 432 12.57 -19.91 16.14
CA ARG A 432 13.72 -20.65 15.59
C ARG A 432 13.68 -20.71 14.07
N GLU A 433 12.50 -20.90 13.48
CA GLU A 433 12.35 -20.87 12.02
C GLU A 433 12.62 -19.47 11.48
N ARG A 434 12.14 -18.44 12.19
CA ARG A 434 12.43 -17.03 11.86
C ARG A 434 13.92 -16.71 11.87
N GLU A 435 14.63 -17.05 12.95
CA GLU A 435 16.08 -16.86 13.08
C GLU A 435 16.84 -17.62 11.99
N THR A 436 16.50 -18.89 11.75
CA THR A 436 17.15 -19.72 10.72
C THR A 436 16.97 -19.14 9.32
N VAL A 437 15.78 -18.63 8.99
CA VAL A 437 15.50 -17.99 7.70
C VAL A 437 16.24 -16.67 7.56
N GLU A 438 16.28 -15.85 8.61
CA GLU A 438 16.97 -14.56 8.58
C GLU A 438 18.49 -14.73 8.43
N GLU A 439 19.10 -15.69 9.15
CA GLU A 439 20.53 -16.00 9.03
C GLU A 439 20.90 -16.49 7.62
N ALA A 440 20.07 -17.35 7.03
CA ALA A 440 20.33 -17.92 5.72
C ALA A 440 19.99 -16.99 4.55
N ILE A 441 19.02 -16.08 4.72
CA ILE A 441 18.54 -15.17 3.68
C ILE A 441 18.38 -13.74 4.26
N PRO A 442 19.49 -13.02 4.55
CA PRO A 442 19.44 -11.74 5.27
C PRO A 442 18.62 -10.64 4.58
N ASP A 443 18.54 -10.68 3.26
CA ASP A 443 17.79 -9.71 2.45
C ASP A 443 16.26 -9.94 2.49
N LEU A 444 15.79 -11.09 3.01
CA LEU A 444 14.37 -11.37 3.20
C LEU A 444 13.84 -10.66 4.45
N ARG A 445 12.56 -10.24 4.43
CA ARG A 445 11.93 -9.61 5.61
C ARG A 445 11.23 -10.65 6.45
N VAL A 446 11.67 -10.83 7.69
CA VAL A 446 11.00 -11.69 8.67
C VAL A 446 10.19 -10.83 9.62
N VAL A 447 8.92 -11.19 9.88
CA VAL A 447 8.07 -10.43 10.79
C VAL A 447 8.27 -10.93 12.23
N HIS A 448 8.84 -10.10 13.10
CA HIS A 448 9.12 -10.47 14.50
C HIS A 448 8.03 -10.06 15.49
N ALA A 449 7.18 -9.10 15.11
CA ALA A 449 6.10 -8.62 15.94
C ALA A 449 5.13 -9.73 16.33
N SER A 450 4.43 -9.55 17.45
CA SER A 450 3.32 -10.41 17.87
C SER A 450 2.26 -10.58 16.76
N HIS A 451 1.58 -11.74 16.74
CA HIS A 451 0.52 -12.06 15.78
C HIS A 451 -0.64 -11.06 15.76
N TYR A 452 -0.85 -10.33 16.86
CA TYR A 452 -1.83 -9.24 16.91
C TYR A 452 -1.48 -8.06 15.99
N TYR A 453 -0.22 -7.92 15.59
CA TYR A 453 0.24 -6.84 14.71
C TYR A 453 0.42 -7.26 13.26
N TRP A 454 0.53 -8.57 12.95
CA TRP A 454 0.78 -9.05 11.60
C TRP A 454 -0.23 -8.54 10.57
N LYS A 455 -1.55 -8.57 10.86
CA LYS A 455 -2.57 -8.01 9.96
C LYS A 455 -2.30 -6.54 9.64
N ARG A 456 -1.98 -5.73 10.67
CA ARG A 456 -1.70 -4.31 10.51
C ARG A 456 -0.41 -4.07 9.73
N ILE A 457 0.66 -4.78 10.05
CA ILE A 457 1.93 -4.72 9.31
C ILE A 457 1.71 -5.05 7.83
N LEU A 458 1.05 -6.17 7.54
CA LEU A 458 0.77 -6.59 6.17
C LEU A 458 -0.11 -5.58 5.42
N MET A 459 -1.11 -5.00 6.08
CA MET A 459 -2.09 -4.14 5.42
C MET A 459 -1.67 -2.68 5.27
N TRP A 460 -0.88 -2.14 6.21
CA TRP A 460 -0.66 -0.69 6.36
C TRP A 460 0.81 -0.26 6.15
N SER A 461 1.76 -1.20 6.06
CA SER A 461 3.14 -0.81 5.72
C SER A 461 3.19 -0.23 4.30
N ALA A 462 4.02 0.80 4.09
CA ALA A 462 4.19 1.44 2.79
C ALA A 462 4.67 0.45 1.70
N GLU A 463 5.45 -0.54 2.12
CA GLU A 463 6.09 -1.56 1.29
C GLU A 463 5.09 -2.52 0.64
N THR A 464 3.90 -2.69 1.24
CA THR A 464 2.83 -3.56 0.73
C THR A 464 1.72 -2.81 0.01
N GLN A 465 1.84 -1.48 -0.11
CA GLN A 465 0.92 -0.67 -0.90
C GLN A 465 1.35 -0.59 -2.37
N GLY A 466 0.37 -0.45 -3.26
CA GLY A 466 0.59 -0.14 -4.67
C GLY A 466 -0.17 1.12 -5.07
N VAL A 467 0.39 1.91 -5.98
CA VAL A 467 -0.21 3.16 -6.47
C VAL A 467 -1.45 2.90 -7.33
N THR A 468 -1.47 1.77 -8.03
CA THR A 468 -2.59 1.39 -8.91
C THR A 468 -2.73 -0.13 -8.92
N ILE A 469 -3.96 -0.61 -8.70
CA ILE A 469 -4.29 -2.02 -8.91
C ILE A 469 -4.57 -2.20 -10.40
N THR A 470 -3.59 -2.73 -11.13
CA THR A 470 -3.74 -3.01 -12.56
C THR A 470 -4.49 -4.33 -12.78
N ALA A 471 -5.12 -4.51 -13.94
CA ALA A 471 -5.74 -5.78 -14.33
C ALA A 471 -4.74 -6.96 -14.38
N GLU A 472 -3.46 -6.67 -14.52
CA GLU A 472 -2.37 -7.64 -14.39
C GLU A 472 -2.11 -8.02 -12.93
N SER A 473 -2.21 -7.06 -12.00
CA SER A 473 -2.02 -7.31 -10.57
C SER A 473 -3.07 -8.28 -10.04
N THR A 474 -4.32 -8.18 -10.51
CA THR A 474 -5.39 -9.11 -10.10
C THR A 474 -5.22 -10.53 -10.63
N ARG A 475 -4.45 -10.73 -11.72
CA ARG A 475 -4.18 -12.05 -12.32
C ARG A 475 -2.84 -12.67 -11.90
N ARG A 476 -2.12 -12.05 -10.95
CA ARG A 476 -0.73 -12.45 -10.64
C ARG A 476 -0.62 -13.88 -10.12
N THR A 477 -1.59 -14.31 -9.31
CA THR A 477 -1.65 -15.70 -8.84
C THR A 477 -1.74 -16.70 -9.99
N GLU A 478 -2.67 -16.49 -10.92
CA GLU A 478 -2.87 -17.40 -12.06
C GLU A 478 -1.63 -17.43 -12.97
N MET A 479 -1.01 -16.27 -13.21
CA MET A 479 0.21 -16.18 -14.02
C MET A 479 1.38 -16.98 -13.45
N ILE A 480 1.60 -16.92 -12.12
CA ILE A 480 2.65 -17.70 -11.47
C ILE A 480 2.35 -19.20 -11.56
N LYS A 481 1.08 -19.61 -11.38
CA LYS A 481 0.69 -21.01 -11.54
C LYS A 481 0.96 -21.53 -12.95
N SER A 482 0.59 -20.76 -13.99
CA SER A 482 0.89 -21.11 -15.38
C SER A 482 2.40 -21.18 -15.64
N GLN A 483 3.19 -20.27 -15.05
CA GLN A 483 4.65 -20.31 -15.15
C GLN A 483 5.26 -21.57 -14.52
N ILE A 484 4.80 -21.97 -13.32
CA ILE A 484 5.27 -23.19 -12.64
C ILE A 484 4.90 -24.43 -13.44
N GLN A 485 3.68 -24.50 -13.97
CA GLN A 485 3.24 -25.59 -14.84
C GLN A 485 4.14 -25.70 -16.07
N ARG A 486 4.45 -24.57 -16.71
CA ARG A 486 5.32 -24.50 -17.88
C ARG A 486 6.75 -24.94 -17.59
N GLU A 487 7.34 -24.49 -16.49
CA GLU A 487 8.69 -24.93 -16.10
C GLU A 487 8.75 -26.42 -15.76
N THR A 488 7.66 -26.98 -15.23
CA THR A 488 7.53 -28.43 -14.99
C THR A 488 7.52 -29.21 -16.31
N GLU A 489 6.79 -28.74 -17.31
CA GLU A 489 6.79 -29.32 -18.66
C GLU A 489 8.17 -29.19 -19.32
N ARG A 490 8.82 -28.02 -19.19
CA ARG A 490 10.15 -27.77 -19.74
C ARG A 490 11.21 -28.75 -19.21
N LYS A 491 11.10 -29.20 -17.95
CA LYS A 491 12.01 -30.20 -17.36
C LYS A 491 11.84 -31.61 -17.92
N THR A 492 10.70 -31.91 -18.55
CA THR A 492 10.37 -33.26 -19.03
C THR A 492 10.48 -33.42 -20.55
N LEU A 493 10.51 -32.33 -21.30
CA LEU A 493 10.56 -32.31 -22.77
C LEU A 493 11.91 -31.77 -23.28
N SER A 494 12.28 -32.11 -24.52
CA SER A 494 13.34 -31.36 -25.21
C SER A 494 12.90 -29.92 -25.51
N ARG A 495 13.85 -29.00 -25.70
CA ARG A 495 13.54 -27.58 -25.98
C ARG A 495 12.66 -27.40 -27.21
N GLU A 496 12.96 -28.12 -28.29
CA GLU A 496 12.23 -28.04 -29.57
C GLU A 496 10.79 -28.54 -29.43
N GLU A 497 10.60 -29.69 -28.77
CA GLU A 497 9.25 -30.23 -28.49
C GLU A 497 8.44 -29.33 -27.57
N PHE A 498 9.10 -28.73 -26.57
CA PHE A 498 8.47 -27.79 -25.64
C PHE A 498 7.97 -26.55 -26.39
N LEU A 499 8.83 -25.88 -27.16
CA LEU A 499 8.48 -24.66 -27.89
C LEU A 499 7.39 -24.91 -28.94
N ALA A 500 7.46 -26.04 -29.66
CA ALA A 500 6.43 -26.41 -30.63
C ALA A 500 5.05 -26.65 -29.98
N ARG A 501 5.00 -27.18 -28.75
CA ARG A 501 3.75 -27.44 -28.03
C ARG A 501 3.10 -26.21 -27.42
N LEU A 502 3.85 -25.13 -27.19
CA LEU A 502 3.32 -23.93 -26.55
C LEU A 502 2.25 -23.21 -27.38
N ASN A 503 2.26 -23.37 -28.71
CA ASN A 503 1.43 -22.62 -29.64
C ASN A 503 1.52 -21.11 -29.38
N LEU A 504 2.75 -20.60 -29.37
CA LEU A 504 3.08 -19.24 -28.97
C LEU A 504 2.61 -18.24 -30.04
N LYS A 505 1.82 -17.26 -29.63
CA LYS A 505 1.30 -16.17 -30.47
C LYS A 505 1.84 -14.84 -30.00
N ALA A 506 2.38 -14.05 -30.90
CA ALA A 506 2.92 -12.73 -30.61
C ALA A 506 2.38 -11.68 -31.59
N ALA A 507 1.61 -10.73 -31.08
CA ALA A 507 1.08 -9.61 -31.84
C ALA A 507 1.95 -8.37 -31.63
N PHE A 508 2.58 -7.86 -32.69
CA PHE A 508 3.47 -6.69 -32.60
C PHE A 508 2.83 -5.45 -33.20
N GLY A 509 2.94 -4.32 -32.51
CA GLY A 509 2.40 -3.05 -32.97
C GLY A 509 3.29 -1.86 -32.60
N ARG A 510 3.21 -0.80 -33.40
CA ARG A 510 3.90 0.47 -33.15
C ARG A 510 3.11 1.31 -32.14
N ILE A 511 3.83 2.01 -31.27
CA ILE A 511 3.30 3.10 -30.43
C ILE A 511 3.61 4.43 -31.12
N THR A 512 2.58 5.25 -31.33
CA THR A 512 2.68 6.52 -32.08
C THR A 512 2.78 7.77 -31.19
N GLY A 513 2.53 7.64 -29.89
CA GLY A 513 2.67 8.73 -28.92
C GLY A 513 1.77 8.55 -27.69
N GLN A 514 1.70 9.57 -26.85
CA GLN A 514 0.95 9.56 -25.58
C GLN A 514 -0.55 9.24 -25.69
N SER A 515 -1.17 9.48 -26.85
CA SER A 515 -2.58 9.15 -27.07
C SER A 515 -2.85 7.64 -27.22
N ASP A 516 -1.82 6.83 -27.43
CA ASP A 516 -1.97 5.38 -27.54
C ASP A 516 -2.31 4.79 -26.15
N PRO A 517 -3.40 4.00 -26.01
CA PRO A 517 -3.78 3.42 -24.72
C PRO A 517 -2.73 2.48 -24.12
N ARG A 518 -1.77 1.98 -24.93
CA ARG A 518 -0.66 1.14 -24.47
C ARG A 518 0.56 1.94 -24.00
N PHE A 519 0.58 3.27 -24.20
CA PHE A 519 1.71 4.13 -23.83
C PHE A 519 2.07 4.06 -22.34
N PRO A 520 1.12 4.17 -21.38
CA PRO A 520 1.46 4.11 -19.96
C PRO A 520 2.11 2.78 -19.56
N ARG A 521 1.62 1.68 -20.14
CA ARG A 521 2.18 0.35 -19.89
C ARG A 521 3.55 0.17 -20.52
N THR A 522 3.77 0.76 -21.68
CA THR A 522 5.08 0.76 -22.36
C THR A 522 6.14 1.44 -21.47
N LEU A 523 5.81 2.64 -20.96
CA LEU A 523 6.67 3.38 -20.04
C LEU A 523 6.92 2.61 -18.74
N GLU A 524 5.88 2.01 -18.17
CA GLU A 524 5.97 1.19 -16.96
C GLU A 524 6.97 0.03 -17.15
N LEU A 525 6.83 -0.74 -18.23
CA LEU A 525 7.65 -1.92 -18.46
C LEU A 525 9.11 -1.54 -18.75
N LEU A 526 9.37 -0.47 -19.51
CA LEU A 526 10.71 0.10 -19.72
C LEU A 526 11.40 0.46 -18.40
N ASN A 527 10.64 1.02 -17.45
CA ASN A 527 11.20 1.55 -16.21
C ASN A 527 11.25 0.53 -15.06
N LYS A 528 10.35 -0.46 -15.03
CA LYS A 528 10.30 -1.48 -13.97
C LYS A 528 11.12 -2.72 -14.27
N THR A 529 11.53 -2.95 -15.53
CA THR A 529 12.31 -4.13 -15.89
C THR A 529 13.80 -3.92 -15.66
N ASN A 530 14.40 -4.82 -14.88
CA ASN A 530 15.83 -4.83 -14.57
C ASN A 530 16.57 -6.02 -15.19
N GLN A 531 15.97 -7.22 -15.18
CA GLN A 531 16.67 -8.46 -15.53
C GLN A 531 16.87 -8.65 -17.04
N PHE A 532 15.88 -8.26 -17.86
CA PHE A 532 15.95 -8.32 -19.31
C PHE A 532 15.79 -6.90 -19.87
N ASN A 533 16.84 -6.11 -19.71
CA ASN A 533 16.93 -4.74 -20.19
C ASN A 533 18.34 -4.52 -20.74
N THR A 534 18.44 -4.37 -22.07
CA THR A 534 19.75 -4.37 -22.74
C THR A 534 20.66 -3.22 -22.33
N THR A 535 20.13 -2.09 -21.84
CA THR A 535 20.95 -0.90 -21.53
C THR A 535 20.81 -0.39 -20.10
N GLY A 536 19.76 -0.79 -19.38
CA GLY A 536 19.39 -0.24 -18.07
C GLY A 536 18.80 1.19 -18.13
N ARG A 537 18.63 1.77 -19.32
CA ARG A 537 18.07 3.12 -19.50
C ARG A 537 16.63 3.20 -18.97
N ARG A 538 16.34 4.29 -18.28
CA ARG A 538 14.99 4.71 -17.86
C ARG A 538 14.55 5.89 -18.73
N TRP A 539 13.24 5.98 -18.93
CA TRP A 539 12.61 6.96 -19.79
C TRP A 539 11.63 7.78 -18.99
N SER A 540 11.63 9.09 -19.21
CA SER A 540 10.50 9.96 -18.87
C SER A 540 9.37 9.79 -19.88
N THR A 541 8.16 10.23 -19.50
CA THR A 541 7.01 10.31 -20.42
C THR A 541 7.36 11.11 -21.67
N GLN A 542 8.04 12.24 -21.52
CA GLN A 542 8.39 13.11 -22.65
C GLN A 542 9.43 12.45 -23.57
N GLU A 543 10.49 11.85 -23.04
CA GLU A 543 11.49 11.17 -23.88
C GLU A 543 10.89 10.02 -24.70
N LEU A 544 9.93 9.28 -24.13
CA LEU A 544 9.25 8.20 -24.83
C LEU A 544 8.33 8.74 -25.94
N ASP A 545 7.68 9.88 -25.72
CA ASP A 545 6.84 10.53 -26.73
C ASP A 545 7.66 11.12 -27.89
N ASP A 546 8.80 11.74 -27.57
CA ASP A 546 9.73 12.28 -28.56
C ASP A 546 10.26 11.16 -29.48
N ILE A 547 10.66 10.01 -28.92
CA ILE A 547 11.17 8.89 -29.71
C ILE A 547 10.07 8.18 -30.51
N CYS A 548 8.81 8.21 -30.08
CA CYS A 548 7.68 7.75 -30.89
C CYS A 548 7.55 8.52 -32.21
N SER A 549 7.88 9.82 -32.18
CA SER A 549 7.84 10.71 -33.35
C SER A 549 9.09 10.60 -34.23
N SER A 550 10.27 10.50 -33.63
CA SER A 550 11.55 10.50 -34.37
C SER A 550 12.12 9.11 -34.69
N GLY A 551 11.50 8.04 -34.18
CA GLY A 551 11.98 6.67 -34.29
C GLY A 551 10.87 5.63 -34.30
N LEU A 552 11.22 4.41 -33.92
CA LEU A 552 10.32 3.27 -33.86
C LEU A 552 10.26 2.73 -32.43
N VAL A 553 9.06 2.77 -31.85
CA VAL A 553 8.74 2.08 -30.60
C VAL A 553 7.80 0.93 -30.95
N LEU A 554 8.32 -0.30 -30.93
CA LEU A 554 7.58 -1.52 -31.20
C LEU A 554 7.27 -2.23 -29.87
N VAL A 555 6.02 -2.65 -29.71
CA VAL A 555 5.57 -3.42 -28.55
C VAL A 555 5.01 -4.75 -29.01
N GLY A 556 5.18 -5.79 -28.18
CA GLY A 556 4.66 -7.14 -28.44
C GLY A 556 3.75 -7.60 -27.31
N GLU A 557 2.54 -8.02 -27.69
CA GLU A 557 1.59 -8.73 -26.86
C GLU A 557 1.68 -10.23 -27.12
N VAL A 558 1.85 -11.04 -26.07
CA VAL A 558 2.13 -12.48 -26.22
C VAL A 558 1.09 -13.32 -25.50
N ALA A 559 0.74 -14.46 -26.09
CA ALA A 559 -0.06 -15.51 -25.48
C ALA A 559 0.47 -16.89 -25.86
N ASP A 560 0.28 -17.87 -24.98
CA ASP A 560 0.48 -19.28 -25.29
C ASP A 560 -0.73 -20.12 -24.83
N ARG A 561 -0.64 -21.44 -24.91
CA ARG A 561 -1.72 -22.34 -24.49
C ARG A 561 -2.08 -22.27 -23.00
N HIS A 562 -1.21 -21.72 -22.15
CA HIS A 562 -1.34 -21.70 -20.69
C HIS A 562 -1.75 -20.32 -20.16
N ALA A 563 -1.43 -19.24 -20.87
CA ALA A 563 -1.75 -17.88 -20.44
C ALA A 563 -1.71 -16.83 -21.57
N GLU A 564 -2.50 -15.77 -21.38
CA GLU A 564 -2.34 -14.50 -22.07
C GLU A 564 -1.43 -13.59 -21.23
N TYR A 565 -0.27 -13.22 -21.77
CA TYR A 565 0.73 -12.43 -21.04
C TYR A 565 0.53 -10.91 -21.20
N GLY A 566 -0.20 -10.49 -22.23
CA GLY A 566 -0.37 -9.07 -22.59
C GLY A 566 0.93 -8.46 -23.13
N LEU A 567 1.07 -7.13 -23.00
CA LEU A 567 2.25 -6.39 -23.46
C LEU A 567 3.48 -6.73 -22.61
N VAL A 568 4.42 -7.46 -23.19
CA VAL A 568 5.57 -8.05 -22.47
C VAL A 568 6.91 -7.81 -23.11
N VAL A 569 6.99 -7.29 -24.33
CA VAL A 569 8.27 -6.99 -24.99
C VAL A 569 8.20 -5.63 -25.66
N ILE A 570 9.27 -4.85 -25.55
CA ILE A 570 9.40 -3.50 -26.12
C ILE A 570 10.75 -3.41 -26.82
N GLY A 571 10.73 -2.86 -28.03
CA GLY A 571 11.89 -2.53 -28.82
C GLY A 571 11.88 -1.05 -29.20
N ILE A 572 12.98 -0.35 -28.95
CA ILE A 572 13.16 1.05 -29.33
C ILE A 572 14.30 1.12 -30.33
N ALA A 573 14.05 1.74 -31.48
CA ALA A 573 15.06 2.00 -32.49
C ALA A 573 14.98 3.45 -33.01
N SER A 574 16.12 4.01 -33.38
CA SER A 574 16.24 5.32 -34.00
C SER A 574 17.33 5.32 -35.07
N ALA A 575 17.06 5.97 -36.21
CA ALA A 575 17.94 5.94 -37.39
C ALA A 575 18.32 4.50 -37.81
N GLN A 576 19.58 4.11 -37.64
CA GLN A 576 20.11 2.77 -37.94
C GLN A 576 20.37 1.93 -36.67
N ARG A 577 19.89 2.37 -35.50
CA ARG A 577 20.29 1.86 -34.19
C ARG A 577 19.11 1.33 -33.37
N ILE A 578 19.24 0.11 -32.85
CA ILE A 578 18.41 -0.38 -31.75
C ILE A 578 18.95 0.22 -30.45
N GLU A 579 18.16 1.10 -29.84
CA GLU A 579 18.51 1.81 -28.60
C GLU A 579 18.34 0.91 -27.38
N GLN A 580 17.26 0.12 -27.35
CA GLN A 580 16.94 -0.69 -26.19
C GLN A 580 15.93 -1.80 -26.54
N VAL A 581 16.12 -2.97 -25.94
CA VAL A 581 15.10 -4.02 -25.87
C VAL A 581 14.83 -4.32 -24.40
N VAL A 582 13.55 -4.36 -24.04
CA VAL A 582 13.08 -4.71 -22.70
C VAL A 582 12.04 -5.81 -22.80
N MET A 583 12.15 -6.82 -21.93
CA MET A 583 11.21 -7.93 -21.91
C MET A 583 10.83 -8.32 -20.49
N SER A 584 9.54 -8.61 -20.29
CA SER A 584 9.04 -9.20 -19.06
C SER A 584 9.64 -10.58 -18.85
N CYS A 585 9.98 -10.93 -17.61
CA CYS A 585 10.50 -12.24 -17.27
C CYS A 585 9.57 -13.41 -17.61
N ARG A 586 8.27 -13.14 -17.84
CA ARG A 586 7.25 -14.16 -18.09
C ARG A 586 7.42 -14.91 -19.41
N VAL A 587 8.07 -14.31 -20.40
CA VAL A 587 8.27 -14.89 -21.73
C VAL A 587 9.74 -15.16 -22.05
N VAL A 588 10.62 -15.08 -21.05
CA VAL A 588 12.04 -15.37 -21.21
C VAL A 588 12.26 -16.81 -21.65
N GLY A 589 13.10 -17.00 -22.67
CA GLY A 589 13.44 -18.31 -23.20
C GLY A 589 12.39 -18.91 -24.15
N LEU A 590 11.39 -18.12 -24.53
CA LEU A 590 10.39 -18.47 -25.54
C LEU A 590 10.74 -17.97 -26.94
N ASP A 591 11.90 -17.31 -27.09
CA ASP A 591 12.41 -16.67 -28.32
C ASP A 591 11.59 -15.47 -28.81
N VAL A 592 10.73 -14.90 -27.96
CA VAL A 592 10.00 -13.64 -28.23
C VAL A 592 10.99 -12.49 -28.40
N GLU A 593 12.08 -12.49 -27.63
CA GLU A 593 13.18 -11.54 -27.74
C GLU A 593 13.85 -11.60 -29.12
N ILE A 594 13.98 -12.79 -29.71
CA ILE A 594 14.56 -12.99 -31.04
C ILE A 594 13.59 -12.47 -32.10
N ALA A 595 12.29 -12.73 -31.94
CA ALA A 595 11.25 -12.17 -32.82
C ALA A 595 11.26 -10.63 -32.80
N MET A 596 11.36 -9.99 -31.62
CA MET A 596 11.47 -8.54 -31.50
C MET A 596 12.71 -8.00 -32.23
N VAL A 597 13.89 -8.60 -31.99
CA VAL A 597 15.12 -8.17 -32.68
C VAL A 597 15.01 -8.39 -34.18
N SER A 598 14.38 -9.48 -34.64
CA SER A 598 14.13 -9.75 -36.05
C SER A 598 13.32 -8.63 -36.72
N LEU A 599 12.19 -8.23 -36.12
CA LEU A 599 11.35 -7.16 -36.64
C LEU A 599 12.05 -5.80 -36.66
N LEU A 600 12.79 -5.46 -35.60
CA LEU A 600 13.58 -4.23 -35.57
C LEU A 600 14.69 -4.24 -36.62
N THR A 601 15.39 -5.38 -36.78
CA THR A 601 16.46 -5.52 -37.78
C THR A 601 15.90 -5.36 -39.18
N GLU A 602 14.76 -5.98 -39.48
CA GLU A 602 14.09 -5.86 -40.77
C GLU A 602 13.73 -4.39 -41.05
N ALA A 603 13.11 -3.69 -40.09
CA ALA A 603 12.76 -2.29 -40.24
C ALA A 603 14.00 -1.40 -40.50
N LEU A 604 15.10 -1.63 -39.78
CA LEU A 604 16.33 -0.85 -39.94
C LEU A 604 17.05 -1.14 -41.26
N LEU A 605 17.10 -2.39 -41.72
CA LEU A 605 17.78 -2.77 -42.96
C LEU A 605 17.00 -2.39 -44.23
N ARG A 606 15.73 -1.97 -44.13
CA ARG A 606 14.98 -1.42 -45.28
C ARG A 606 15.65 -0.15 -45.82
N ASP A 607 16.09 0.73 -44.91
CA ASP A 607 16.62 2.05 -45.26
C ASP A 607 18.13 2.19 -45.03
N ASN A 608 18.78 1.18 -44.43
CA ASN A 608 20.19 1.23 -44.06
C ASN A 608 20.97 0.00 -44.52
N ALA A 609 22.25 0.19 -44.89
CA ALA A 609 23.14 -0.91 -45.28
C ALA A 609 23.56 -1.82 -44.10
N ALA A 610 23.38 -1.35 -42.87
CA ALA A 610 23.67 -2.08 -41.64
C ALA A 610 22.78 -1.58 -40.50
N ALA A 611 22.49 -2.46 -39.56
CA ALA A 611 21.87 -2.11 -38.27
C ALA A 611 22.92 -2.20 -37.15
N VAL A 612 22.84 -1.30 -36.19
CA VAL A 612 23.67 -1.31 -34.97
C VAL A 612 22.79 -1.41 -33.72
N ALA A 613 23.33 -1.92 -32.61
CA ALA A 613 22.58 -2.02 -31.36
C ALA A 613 23.45 -1.76 -30.14
N VAL A 614 22.83 -1.21 -29.10
CA VAL A 614 23.48 -0.90 -27.82
C VAL A 614 23.15 -1.98 -26.80
N SER A 615 24.19 -2.49 -26.13
CA SER A 615 24.05 -3.32 -24.93
C SER A 615 25.03 -2.82 -23.87
N LYS A 616 24.54 -2.52 -22.66
CA LYS A 616 25.36 -2.08 -21.52
C LYS A 616 25.16 -3.06 -20.37
N HIS A 617 26.24 -3.72 -19.95
CA HIS A 617 26.17 -4.67 -18.85
C HIS A 617 25.94 -3.95 -17.51
N THR A 618 24.99 -4.45 -16.73
CA THR A 618 24.71 -4.03 -15.35
C THR A 618 24.62 -5.27 -14.47
N ASP A 619 24.71 -5.12 -13.14
CA ASP A 619 24.61 -6.26 -12.22
C ASP A 619 23.28 -7.02 -12.35
N ALA A 620 22.21 -6.34 -12.77
CA ALA A 620 20.88 -6.92 -12.84
C ALA A 620 20.56 -7.58 -14.20
N ASN A 621 21.12 -7.12 -15.32
CA ASN A 621 20.63 -7.48 -16.66
C ASN A 621 21.24 -8.76 -17.28
N LEU A 622 21.57 -9.75 -16.44
CA LEU A 622 22.22 -10.99 -16.87
C LEU A 622 21.49 -11.71 -18.01
N LEU A 623 20.16 -11.66 -18.03
CA LEU A 623 19.35 -12.42 -18.99
C LEU A 623 19.39 -11.87 -20.42
N SER A 624 19.76 -10.60 -20.62
CA SER A 624 19.76 -9.96 -21.94
C SER A 624 21.14 -9.84 -22.59
N ARG A 625 22.21 -10.26 -21.91
CA ARG A 625 23.59 -10.01 -22.34
C ARG A 625 23.96 -10.73 -23.65
N ASP A 626 23.42 -11.92 -23.85
CA ASP A 626 23.68 -12.77 -25.02
C ASP A 626 22.64 -12.61 -26.14
N LEU A 627 21.71 -11.64 -26.03
CA LEU A 627 20.59 -11.46 -26.97
C LEU A 627 21.09 -11.27 -28.42
N PHE A 628 21.95 -10.29 -28.64
CA PHE A 628 22.42 -9.97 -30.00
C PHE A 628 23.33 -11.07 -30.57
N GLU A 629 24.11 -11.74 -29.72
CA GLU A 629 24.91 -12.91 -30.10
C GLU A 629 24.02 -14.06 -30.60
N LYS A 630 22.93 -14.37 -29.87
CA LYS A 630 21.92 -15.37 -30.28
C LYS A 630 21.26 -15.01 -31.62
N CYS A 631 21.10 -13.72 -31.90
CA CYS A 631 20.58 -13.23 -33.18
C CYS A 631 21.63 -13.22 -34.31
N GLY A 632 22.88 -13.67 -34.06
CA GLY A 632 23.95 -13.74 -35.07
C GLY A 632 24.60 -12.39 -35.38
N TRP A 633 24.46 -11.39 -34.51
CA TRP A 633 25.15 -10.11 -34.65
C TRP A 633 26.61 -10.23 -34.22
N SER A 634 27.48 -9.39 -34.77
CA SER A 634 28.90 -9.33 -34.42
C SER A 634 29.21 -8.08 -33.60
N VAL A 635 30.13 -8.19 -32.64
CA VAL A 635 30.63 -7.04 -31.87
C VAL A 635 31.57 -6.19 -32.74
N ASP A 636 31.33 -4.88 -32.76
CA ASP A 636 32.12 -3.85 -33.44
C ASP A 636 32.38 -2.70 -32.44
N GLY A 637 33.50 -2.76 -31.72
CA GLY A 637 33.79 -1.87 -30.59
C GLY A 637 32.85 -2.09 -29.40
N ASP A 638 32.17 -1.03 -28.94
CA ASP A 638 31.17 -1.08 -27.86
C ASP A 638 29.74 -1.35 -28.37
N LEU A 639 29.57 -1.63 -29.67
CA LEU A 639 28.27 -1.84 -30.30
C LEU A 639 28.17 -3.23 -30.93
N TRP A 640 26.93 -3.67 -31.13
CA TRP A 640 26.62 -4.82 -31.98
C TRP A 640 26.27 -4.34 -33.38
N ARG A 641 26.65 -5.11 -34.40
CA ARG A 641 26.39 -4.79 -35.80
C ARG A 641 25.92 -6.02 -36.58
N THR A 642 24.98 -5.81 -37.49
CA THR A 642 24.60 -6.80 -38.50
C THR A 642 24.33 -6.14 -39.86
N THR A 643 24.57 -6.89 -40.92
CA THR A 643 24.16 -6.57 -42.30
C THR A 643 23.15 -7.59 -42.83
N ARG A 644 22.76 -8.57 -42.01
CA ARG A 644 21.85 -9.66 -42.37
C ARG A 644 20.58 -9.58 -41.56
N ALA A 645 19.47 -9.93 -42.18
CA ALA A 645 18.21 -10.13 -41.47
C ALA A 645 18.35 -11.27 -40.46
N VAL A 646 17.68 -11.13 -39.32
CA VAL A 646 17.57 -12.18 -38.30
C VAL A 646 16.30 -12.97 -38.61
N PRO A 647 16.36 -14.30 -38.77
CA PRO A 647 15.17 -15.10 -39.07
C PRO A 647 14.19 -15.09 -37.90
N LEU A 648 12.89 -15.04 -38.20
CA LEU A 648 11.85 -15.24 -37.20
C LEU A 648 11.90 -16.68 -36.66
N PRO A 649 11.75 -16.89 -35.34
CA PRO A 649 11.69 -18.25 -34.79
C PRO A 649 10.44 -18.98 -35.30
N ALA A 650 10.62 -20.21 -35.81
CA ALA A 650 9.57 -20.96 -36.51
C ALA A 650 8.35 -21.31 -35.63
N HIS A 651 8.52 -21.38 -34.31
CA HIS A 651 7.46 -21.69 -33.34
C HIS A 651 6.70 -20.46 -32.83
N VAL A 652 7.09 -19.25 -33.25
CA VAL A 652 6.41 -18.00 -32.87
C VAL A 652 5.45 -17.61 -34.00
N GLU A 653 4.14 -17.73 -33.76
CA GLU A 653 3.13 -17.22 -34.68
C GLU A 653 3.03 -15.69 -34.53
N VAL A 654 3.59 -14.96 -35.49
CA VAL A 654 3.62 -13.50 -35.48
C VAL A 654 2.39 -12.91 -36.17
N ALA A 655 1.68 -12.03 -35.48
CA ALA A 655 0.57 -11.24 -36.02
C ALA A 655 0.93 -9.74 -36.06
N TYR A 656 0.44 -9.04 -37.09
CA TYR A 656 0.66 -7.61 -37.29
C TYR A 656 -0.66 -6.84 -37.21
N PRO A 657 -1.13 -6.42 -36.02
CA PRO A 657 -2.36 -5.63 -35.85
C PRO A 657 -2.36 -4.22 -36.49
N GLY A 658 -1.40 -3.89 -37.35
CA GLY A 658 -1.30 -2.65 -38.12
C GLY A 658 -0.04 -2.70 -38.98
N ALA A 659 -0.01 -1.96 -40.09
CA ALA A 659 1.17 -1.93 -40.94
C ALA A 659 2.37 -1.40 -40.13
N ILE A 660 3.44 -2.20 -40.05
CA ILE A 660 4.80 -1.75 -39.65
C ILE A 660 5.38 -0.89 -40.79
N ALA A 661 4.59 0.06 -41.28
CA ALA A 661 4.93 0.98 -42.36
C ALA A 661 5.36 2.32 -41.74
#